data_AF-A0A365N2L4-F1
#
_entry.id   AF-A0A365N2L4-F1
#
_cell.length_a   1.000
_cell.length_b   1.000
_cell.length_c   1.000
_cell.angle_alpha   90.00
_cell.angle_beta   90.00
_cell.angle_gamma   90.00
#
_symmetry.space_group_name_H-M   'P 1'
#
loop_
_entity.id
_entity.type
_entity.pdbx_description
1 polymer ?
#
loop_
_entity_poly.entity_id
_entity_poly.type
_entity_poly.pdbx_seq_one_letter_code
_entity_poly.pdbx_strand_id
1 'polypeptide(L)'
;MSPSNPIIPGFSPDPSIVKVGEWYFLVNSTFHMFPGIPVYASKNLVSWRQIGNVISRPGQVVLKRSDTEVNRMPDVGEVMLATGGLFAPTIRYNNGTFYVVCTNVVRATEDTRYALQNFIATTKDIWSGQWNDLIWYDFDGIDPSILFDDDGKTYIQGSKSPGPYTRIAQFEIDIATGKKLSEEKILWEGTGGVYPEGPHIYKRNGWYCLMISEGGTHEDHMITMARSRDVWGPYEPCPENPILVPASKDMYIRHTGHCDAFEDENGQWWGVLLGVRRDKDGRYNMGRESHLTPAKWTDDWLRLESVEAEINTSRLASASAEQGLTAVEGVDLLYIRDPVLENYKIDSGSKTISVTSSPIDLSHPQASPSFVGKRQRLHAGQSSATFKINTSSKVKTGLAVYKDEHRYLRAFYDTAERAVVYEFVNNAKDLKKTELRAVDRDVDTIQFRFEYTEQEYRVFYSAGTDWEHVATLDTLDMTGPDFVGPVIGVFALAQESVTVEVVDLQVDVDPFSDLHSLTRVKATGIMGLLTPPQRTQKVIPDKPAKGHFFFAGKEFARVPWWKRSNMRILYFYIVILILTNTANGFDGSMMNGLQTLSYWQEYFNHPRGSILGLFNASMSLGSLIGLFVVPYLVDWAGRKVGVQIGCILMLLAVGLQAGAQNFGMFVAARIILGFGDCIVLGSAPLLIAEIAHPQDRAILVTLSGASYHSGAFISSWVTYGTLQIKSNWSWRLPSLLQSICSVIILIGIFWMPESPRWLLSKDKHDEALRVLTHYHAEDDPDDEFVQLEFSEIKAAIALDKEVGQTAWVDFLKTPGNRKRIGLITALGFFSQWSGNGLISYYLKGIMDAVGITKAETQLGINAGMKTQGLIINTAFAFFIDIFGRRPIYLTSTIGTCVIFTFWTIVSARYDIDPNKALGYAFVALTFIYGLFYDIKSGLMANYTTEILPYGLRAKGFTWLNFCVTAALFFNQYINGIALEAMGWKYYTIYCVFLGFEVYVIYFFLIETRYTPMEEIAKYFDGDAVDVGEVARADMKERGVMMTEVDSKGARATEIETR
;
A
#
# COMPACT_ATOMS: atom_id res chain seq x y z
N MET A 1 -6.85 -12.80 1.95
CA MET A 1 -6.78 -11.43 2.50
C MET A 1 -7.10 -11.55 3.96
N SER A 2 -6.16 -11.35 4.89
CA SER A 2 -6.47 -11.26 6.32
C SER A 2 -7.55 -10.18 6.56
N PRO A 3 -8.48 -10.31 7.51
CA PRO A 3 -9.41 -9.25 7.86
C PRO A 3 -8.56 -8.07 8.33
N SER A 4 -8.76 -6.90 7.73
CA SER A 4 -8.11 -5.69 8.24
C SER A 4 -8.90 -5.23 9.45
N ASN A 5 -8.30 -5.31 10.64
CA ASN A 5 -8.82 -4.61 11.81
C ASN A 5 -8.90 -3.09 11.54
N PRO A 6 -9.93 -2.38 12.03
CA PRO A 6 -11.12 -2.88 12.74
C PRO A 6 -12.13 -3.63 11.85
N ILE A 7 -12.85 -4.59 12.42
CA ILE A 7 -13.94 -5.32 11.75
C ILE A 7 -15.24 -4.51 11.70
N ILE A 8 -15.50 -3.66 12.71
CA ILE A 8 -16.55 -2.63 12.69
C ILE A 8 -15.87 -1.27 12.99
N PRO A 9 -15.55 -0.46 11.97
CA PRO A 9 -14.85 0.82 12.14
C PRO A 9 -15.73 1.93 12.74
N GLY A 10 -15.13 3.00 13.24
CA GLY A 10 -15.81 4.15 13.86
C GLY A 10 -16.45 3.81 15.21
N PHE A 11 -17.36 4.67 15.68
CA PHE A 11 -18.05 4.55 16.97
C PHE A 11 -18.78 3.20 17.15
N SER A 12 -18.06 2.18 17.59
CA SER A 12 -18.53 0.80 17.84
C SER A 12 -17.71 0.13 18.95
N PRO A 13 -17.79 0.66 20.19
CA PRO A 13 -17.17 0.07 21.38
C PRO A 13 -17.87 -1.19 21.89
N ASP A 14 -17.21 -1.83 22.84
CA ASP A 14 -17.75 -2.91 23.68
C ASP A 14 -18.43 -4.04 22.86
N PRO A 15 -17.68 -4.71 21.96
CA PRO A 15 -18.26 -5.75 21.11
C PRO A 15 -18.57 -7.02 21.91
N SER A 16 -19.81 -7.50 21.81
CA SER A 16 -20.19 -8.86 22.23
C SER A 16 -20.69 -9.66 21.04
N ILE A 17 -20.36 -10.95 20.99
CA ILE A 17 -20.61 -11.81 19.84
C ILE A 17 -21.22 -13.16 20.23
N VAL A 18 -22.10 -13.68 19.37
CA VAL A 18 -22.62 -15.04 19.47
C VAL A 18 -22.65 -15.72 18.10
N LYS A 19 -22.27 -17.01 18.06
CA LYS A 19 -22.40 -17.87 16.88
C LYS A 19 -23.68 -18.68 16.96
N VAL A 20 -24.51 -18.65 15.92
CA VAL A 20 -25.73 -19.45 15.79
C VAL A 20 -25.79 -20.07 14.40
N GLY A 21 -25.61 -21.39 14.33
CA GLY A 21 -25.44 -22.08 13.06
C GLY A 21 -24.21 -21.59 12.30
N GLU A 22 -24.43 -21.11 11.08
CA GLU A 22 -23.41 -20.53 10.18
C GLU A 22 -23.20 -19.02 10.35
N TRP A 23 -23.99 -18.37 11.23
CA TRP A 23 -23.97 -16.92 11.40
C TRP A 23 -23.31 -16.51 12.71
N TYR A 24 -22.62 -15.38 12.65
CA TYR A 24 -22.10 -14.63 13.78
C TYR A 24 -22.91 -13.35 13.93
N PHE A 25 -23.37 -13.06 15.14
CA PHE A 25 -24.09 -11.83 15.48
C PHE A 25 -23.30 -11.04 16.50
N LEU A 26 -23.09 -9.75 16.23
CA LEU A 26 -22.31 -8.84 17.07
C LEU A 26 -23.14 -7.61 17.45
N VAL A 27 -23.01 -7.16 18.70
CA VAL A 27 -23.63 -5.94 19.22
C VAL A 27 -22.59 -4.99 19.81
N ASN A 28 -22.88 -3.68 19.81
CA ASN A 28 -22.02 -2.64 20.37
C ASN A 28 -22.82 -1.67 21.24
N SER A 29 -22.15 -1.00 22.17
CA SER A 29 -22.75 0.10 22.95
C SER A 29 -23.01 1.34 22.10
N THR A 30 -23.98 2.18 22.51
CA THR A 30 -24.41 3.36 21.75
C THR A 30 -24.60 4.63 22.57
N PHE A 31 -24.47 4.53 23.89
CA PHE A 31 -24.57 5.66 24.79
C PHE A 31 -25.88 6.43 24.55
N HIS A 32 -25.76 7.71 24.24
CA HIS A 32 -26.86 8.67 24.06
C HIS A 32 -27.49 8.66 22.66
N MET A 33 -27.05 7.77 21.75
CA MET A 33 -27.58 7.71 20.38
C MET A 33 -28.76 6.75 20.25
N PHE A 34 -29.76 7.14 19.46
CA PHE A 34 -30.93 6.33 19.10
C PHE A 34 -31.01 6.18 17.57
N PRO A 35 -31.45 5.03 17.00
CA PRO A 35 -31.64 3.73 17.64
C PRO A 35 -30.38 3.22 18.34
N GLY A 36 -30.57 2.41 19.38
CA GLY A 36 -29.51 1.93 20.26
C GLY A 36 -29.19 0.43 20.09
N ILE A 37 -27.95 0.07 20.40
CA ILE A 37 -27.39 -1.29 20.31
C ILE A 37 -27.57 -1.89 18.89
N PRO A 38 -26.75 -1.50 17.90
CA PRO A 38 -26.80 -2.05 16.56
C PRO A 38 -26.50 -3.54 16.57
N VAL A 39 -27.20 -4.28 15.71
CA VAL A 39 -27.02 -5.72 15.53
C VAL A 39 -26.38 -5.96 14.17
N TYR A 40 -25.17 -6.50 14.16
CA TYR A 40 -24.43 -6.87 12.95
C TYR A 40 -24.45 -8.38 12.75
N ALA A 41 -24.58 -8.83 11.50
CA ALA A 41 -24.50 -10.23 11.12
C ALA A 41 -23.35 -10.48 10.14
N SER A 42 -22.65 -11.61 10.30
CA SER A 42 -21.59 -12.06 9.42
C SER A 42 -21.58 -13.59 9.28
N LYS A 43 -21.10 -14.10 8.16
CA LYS A 43 -20.76 -15.53 8.00
C LYS A 43 -19.26 -15.81 8.12
N ASN A 44 -18.42 -14.78 8.01
CA ASN A 44 -16.98 -14.94 7.82
C ASN A 44 -16.14 -14.08 8.77
N LEU A 45 -16.77 -13.38 9.73
CA LEU A 45 -16.14 -12.46 10.69
C LEU A 45 -15.46 -11.23 10.07
N VAL A 46 -15.49 -11.09 8.74
CA VAL A 46 -14.81 -10.02 7.99
C VAL A 46 -15.80 -9.03 7.41
N SER A 47 -16.86 -9.53 6.79
CA SER A 47 -17.91 -8.72 6.15
C SER A 47 -19.12 -8.72 7.04
N TRP A 48 -19.57 -7.53 7.42
CA TRP A 48 -20.62 -7.34 8.40
C TRP A 48 -21.77 -6.55 7.79
N ARG A 49 -23.00 -6.93 8.13
CA ARG A 49 -24.20 -6.18 7.76
C ARG A 49 -24.96 -5.81 9.02
N GLN A 50 -25.20 -4.52 9.25
CA GLN A 50 -26.13 -4.07 10.27
C GLN A 50 -27.55 -4.45 9.82
N ILE A 51 -28.20 -5.34 10.56
CA ILE A 51 -29.54 -5.88 10.23
C ILE A 51 -30.66 -5.20 11.03
N GLY A 52 -30.32 -4.51 12.11
CA GLY A 52 -31.27 -3.81 12.95
C GLY A 52 -30.60 -3.21 14.18
N ASN A 53 -31.42 -2.83 15.16
CA ASN A 53 -31.02 -2.30 16.45
C ASN A 53 -31.91 -2.93 17.53
N VAL A 54 -31.36 -3.23 18.70
CA VAL A 54 -32.15 -3.79 19.82
C VAL A 54 -33.15 -2.76 20.34
N ILE A 55 -32.69 -1.51 20.46
CA ILE A 55 -33.52 -0.35 20.82
C ILE A 55 -33.85 0.40 19.53
N SER A 56 -35.02 0.13 18.96
CA SER A 56 -35.48 0.64 17.66
C SER A 56 -36.80 1.42 17.71
N ARG A 57 -37.53 1.39 18.82
CA ARG A 57 -38.81 2.07 19.02
C ARG A 57 -38.66 3.21 20.05
N PRO A 58 -39.17 4.42 19.75
CA PRO A 58 -39.25 5.48 20.76
C PRO A 58 -39.97 4.99 22.02
N GLY A 59 -39.43 5.32 23.18
CA GLY A 59 -40.00 4.92 24.47
C GLY A 59 -39.65 3.52 24.96
N GLN A 60 -38.92 2.69 24.20
CA GLN A 60 -38.35 1.43 24.72
C GLN A 60 -37.40 1.68 25.90
N VAL A 61 -36.60 2.74 25.79
CA VAL A 61 -35.70 3.24 26.83
C VAL A 61 -35.72 4.77 26.78
N VAL A 62 -35.41 5.41 27.90
CA VAL A 62 -35.36 6.88 28.00
C VAL A 62 -33.90 7.31 28.00
N LEU A 63 -33.50 8.09 26.99
CA LEU A 63 -32.14 8.62 26.82
C LEU A 63 -32.03 10.11 27.15
N LYS A 64 -33.11 10.82 27.48
CA LYS A 64 -33.07 12.25 27.83
C LYS A 64 -32.09 12.61 28.97
N ARG A 65 -31.74 11.65 29.83
CA ARG A 65 -30.83 11.81 30.99
C ARG A 65 -29.45 11.19 30.77
N SER A 66 -29.06 10.98 29.51
CA SER A 66 -27.77 10.44 29.10
C SER A 66 -26.78 11.55 28.73
N ASP A 67 -26.82 12.70 29.41
CA ASP A 67 -25.87 13.81 29.20
C ASP A 67 -24.42 13.39 29.45
N THR A 68 -23.46 14.17 28.97
CA THR A 68 -22.02 13.92 29.08
C THR A 68 -21.42 14.65 30.26
N GLU A 69 -20.79 13.92 31.18
CA GLU A 69 -20.15 14.52 32.35
C GLU A 69 -18.69 14.86 32.05
N VAL A 70 -18.28 16.07 32.43
CA VAL A 70 -16.92 16.58 32.29
C VAL A 70 -16.13 16.27 33.57
N ASN A 71 -15.41 15.15 33.58
CA ASN A 71 -14.60 14.71 34.71
C ASN A 71 -13.17 15.23 34.56
N ARG A 72 -12.83 16.28 35.34
CA ARG A 72 -11.44 16.79 35.42
C ARG A 72 -10.64 15.90 36.36
N MET A 73 -9.57 15.28 35.87
CA MET A 73 -8.65 14.48 36.69
C MET A 73 -7.45 15.35 37.11
N PRO A 74 -7.42 15.91 38.34
CA PRO A 74 -6.47 16.96 38.72
C PRO A 74 -5.01 16.52 38.65
N ASP A 75 -4.75 15.22 38.85
CA ASP A 75 -3.40 14.66 38.97
C ASP A 75 -2.78 14.25 37.62
N VAL A 76 -3.59 14.16 36.55
CA VAL A 76 -3.16 13.64 35.22
C VAL A 76 -3.18 14.74 34.15
N GLY A 77 -3.84 15.87 34.41
CA GLY A 77 -3.94 16.98 33.46
C GLY A 77 -4.90 16.73 32.28
N GLU A 78 -5.59 15.59 32.27
CA GLU A 78 -6.59 15.23 31.25
C GLU A 78 -8.03 15.41 31.77
N VAL A 79 -8.94 15.66 30.83
CA VAL A 79 -10.38 15.78 31.09
C VAL A 79 -11.09 14.64 30.38
N MET A 80 -11.75 13.78 31.15
CA MET A 80 -12.52 12.66 30.64
C MET A 80 -13.97 13.07 30.43
N LEU A 81 -14.50 12.75 29.25
CA LEU A 81 -15.90 12.98 28.91
C LEU A 81 -16.67 11.67 29.02
N ALA A 82 -17.41 11.52 30.11
CA ALA A 82 -18.13 10.30 30.46
C ALA A 82 -19.59 10.40 30.03
N THR A 83 -19.90 10.04 28.78
CA THR A 83 -21.26 10.07 28.24
C THR A 83 -22.15 8.98 28.83
N GLY A 84 -23.39 9.31 29.19
CA GLY A 84 -24.39 8.35 29.68
C GLY A 84 -25.08 7.56 28.55
N GLY A 85 -26.06 6.73 28.92
CA GLY A 85 -26.94 6.01 28.01
C GLY A 85 -26.64 4.51 27.97
N LEU A 86 -26.74 3.90 26.79
CA LEU A 86 -26.59 2.45 26.60
C LEU A 86 -25.11 2.02 26.58
N PHE A 87 -24.65 1.44 27.69
CA PHE A 87 -23.28 0.95 27.91
C PHE A 87 -23.07 -0.45 27.28
N ALA A 88 -22.03 -1.18 27.67
CA ALA A 88 -21.65 -2.46 27.09
C ALA A 88 -22.80 -3.48 27.07
N PRO A 89 -23.23 -3.95 25.88
CA PRO A 89 -24.22 -4.99 25.76
C PRO A 89 -23.57 -6.37 25.62
N THR A 90 -24.20 -7.41 26.19
CA THR A 90 -23.83 -8.81 25.93
C THR A 90 -24.92 -9.53 25.14
N ILE A 91 -24.57 -10.17 24.02
CA ILE A 91 -25.49 -11.02 23.25
C ILE A 91 -25.23 -12.51 23.50
N ARG A 92 -26.29 -13.28 23.75
CA ARG A 92 -26.24 -14.75 23.88
C ARG A 92 -27.43 -15.40 23.17
N TYR A 93 -27.30 -16.69 22.89
CA TYR A 93 -28.35 -17.49 22.26
C TYR A 93 -28.58 -18.76 23.07
N ASN A 94 -29.83 -19.05 23.37
CA ASN A 94 -30.22 -20.27 24.07
C ASN A 94 -31.61 -20.72 23.61
N ASN A 95 -31.77 -22.02 23.34
CA ASN A 95 -33.05 -22.67 23.01
C ASN A 95 -33.94 -21.90 22.02
N GLY A 96 -33.38 -21.44 20.89
CA GLY A 96 -34.16 -20.74 19.86
C GLY A 96 -34.35 -19.24 20.07
N THR A 97 -33.79 -18.66 21.14
CA THR A 97 -34.00 -17.25 21.51
C THR A 97 -32.67 -16.52 21.67
N PHE A 98 -32.59 -15.32 21.09
CA PHE A 98 -31.51 -14.37 21.32
C PHE A 98 -31.81 -13.51 22.53
N TYR A 99 -30.80 -13.27 23.36
CA TYR A 99 -30.85 -12.45 24.55
C TYR A 99 -29.78 -11.37 24.45
N VAL A 100 -30.15 -10.12 24.73
CA VAL A 100 -29.21 -9.02 24.92
C VAL A 100 -29.43 -8.43 26.31
N VAL A 101 -28.38 -8.37 27.11
CA VAL A 101 -28.38 -7.60 28.37
C VAL A 101 -27.54 -6.35 28.20
N CYS A 102 -27.97 -5.26 28.82
CA CYS A 102 -27.28 -3.96 28.74
C CYS A 102 -27.68 -3.10 29.93
N THR A 103 -26.84 -2.12 30.25
CA THR A 103 -27.15 -1.07 31.23
C THR A 103 -27.46 0.24 30.52
N ASN A 104 -28.57 0.88 30.87
CA ASN A 104 -28.83 2.28 30.58
C ASN A 104 -28.37 3.14 31.78
N VAL A 105 -27.28 3.88 31.60
CA VAL A 105 -26.70 4.76 32.61
C VAL A 105 -27.32 6.15 32.47
N VAL A 106 -28.15 6.55 33.42
CA VAL A 106 -28.79 7.86 33.43
C VAL A 106 -28.33 8.68 34.62
N ARG A 107 -28.24 10.01 34.48
CA ARG A 107 -27.94 10.88 35.64
C ARG A 107 -29.05 10.79 36.65
N ALA A 108 -28.75 10.59 37.94
CA ALA A 108 -29.80 10.45 38.96
C ALA A 108 -30.49 11.80 39.26
N THR A 109 -31.63 11.74 39.94
CA THR A 109 -32.46 12.91 40.32
C THR A 109 -32.32 13.24 41.81
N GLU A 110 -31.60 12.40 42.55
CA GLU A 110 -31.37 12.44 44.00
C GLU A 110 -29.86 12.35 44.28
N ASP A 111 -29.43 12.25 45.55
CA ASP A 111 -28.02 12.31 46.04
C ASP A 111 -27.03 11.26 45.47
N THR A 112 -27.40 10.48 44.44
CA THR A 112 -26.50 9.58 43.71
C THR A 112 -26.05 10.20 42.40
N ARG A 113 -24.82 9.91 41.93
CA ARG A 113 -24.28 10.50 40.69
C ARG A 113 -25.01 9.97 39.45
N TYR A 114 -25.33 8.67 39.44
CA TYR A 114 -26.00 7.97 38.33
C TYR A 114 -27.02 6.97 38.86
N ALA A 115 -28.02 6.65 38.04
CA ALA A 115 -28.87 5.48 38.19
C ALA A 115 -28.55 4.47 37.08
N LEU A 116 -28.33 3.22 37.48
CA LEU A 116 -27.97 2.12 36.60
C LEU A 116 -29.22 1.29 36.33
N GLN A 117 -29.74 1.33 35.11
CA GLN A 117 -30.96 0.62 34.74
C GLN A 117 -30.60 -0.57 33.85
N ASN A 118 -30.64 -1.77 34.43
CA ASN A 118 -30.26 -3.00 33.74
C ASN A 118 -31.48 -3.71 33.14
N PHE A 119 -31.36 -4.21 31.92
CA PHE A 119 -32.46 -4.87 31.21
C PHE A 119 -32.02 -6.05 30.35
N ILE A 120 -32.98 -6.92 30.04
CA ILE A 120 -32.89 -8.02 29.07
C ILE A 120 -33.83 -7.71 27.91
N ALA A 121 -33.30 -7.74 26.70
CA ALA A 121 -34.06 -7.74 25.45
C ALA A 121 -34.03 -9.13 24.83
N THR A 122 -35.16 -9.58 24.25
CA THR A 122 -35.25 -10.90 23.63
C THR A 122 -35.88 -10.86 22.25
N THR A 123 -35.46 -11.79 21.39
CA THR A 123 -36.13 -12.07 20.11
C THR A 123 -35.91 -13.52 19.68
N LYS A 124 -36.89 -14.11 19.01
CA LYS A 124 -36.76 -15.42 18.34
C LYS A 124 -36.34 -15.29 16.88
N ASP A 125 -36.56 -14.12 16.29
CA ASP A 125 -36.20 -13.82 14.90
C ASP A 125 -35.40 -12.51 14.85
N ILE A 126 -34.08 -12.66 14.95
CA ILE A 126 -33.13 -11.54 14.93
C ILE A 126 -33.15 -10.77 13.60
N TRP A 127 -33.61 -11.38 12.50
CA TRP A 127 -33.65 -10.76 11.18
C TRP A 127 -34.83 -9.81 10.99
N SER A 128 -35.90 -9.99 11.78
CA SER A 128 -37.06 -9.10 11.77
C SER A 128 -36.75 -7.68 12.25
N GLY A 129 -35.65 -7.50 13.00
CA GLY A 129 -35.35 -6.27 13.73
C GLY A 129 -36.30 -5.98 14.89
N GLN A 130 -37.26 -6.88 15.18
CA GLN A 130 -38.23 -6.73 16.25
C GLN A 130 -37.76 -7.44 17.51
N TRP A 131 -37.66 -6.66 18.59
CA TRP A 131 -37.34 -7.13 19.93
C TRP A 131 -38.56 -6.96 20.83
N ASN A 132 -38.76 -7.92 21.74
CA ASN A 132 -39.80 -7.83 22.75
C ASN A 132 -39.60 -6.60 23.66
N ASP A 133 -40.60 -6.27 24.46
CA ASP A 133 -40.44 -5.24 25.48
C ASP A 133 -39.39 -5.65 26.52
N LEU A 134 -38.70 -4.64 27.05
CA LEU A 134 -37.54 -4.85 27.91
C LEU A 134 -37.96 -5.44 29.26
N ILE A 135 -37.24 -6.47 29.68
CA ILE A 135 -37.39 -7.08 31.01
C ILE A 135 -36.34 -6.41 31.91
N TRP A 136 -36.80 -5.52 32.78
CA TRP A 136 -35.93 -4.82 33.73
C TRP A 136 -35.59 -5.73 34.92
N TYR A 137 -34.36 -5.64 35.41
CA TYR A 137 -33.93 -6.35 36.61
C TYR A 137 -33.06 -5.47 37.49
N ASP A 138 -33.05 -5.78 38.78
CA ASP A 138 -32.30 -5.04 39.78
C ASP A 138 -30.84 -5.50 39.82
N PHE A 139 -29.93 -4.59 39.50
CA PHE A 139 -28.49 -4.78 39.63
C PHE A 139 -27.80 -3.41 39.68
N ASP A 140 -27.03 -3.16 40.73
CA ASP A 140 -26.25 -1.92 40.91
C ASP A 140 -24.84 -2.06 40.33
N GLY A 141 -24.78 -2.18 39.00
CA GLY A 141 -23.55 -2.36 38.25
C GLY A 141 -23.74 -2.18 36.74
N ILE A 142 -22.62 -2.27 36.02
CA ILE A 142 -22.54 -2.17 34.56
C ILE A 142 -22.05 -3.49 33.95
N ASP A 143 -21.96 -3.52 32.62
CA ASP A 143 -21.45 -4.63 31.80
C ASP A 143 -22.06 -5.99 32.15
N PRO A 144 -23.40 -6.11 32.15
CA PRO A 144 -24.03 -7.37 32.43
C PRO A 144 -23.72 -8.38 31.32
N SER A 145 -23.61 -9.64 31.71
CA SER A 145 -23.33 -10.76 30.83
C SER A 145 -24.05 -12.01 31.35
N ILE A 146 -24.42 -12.91 30.44
CA ILE A 146 -25.28 -14.06 30.76
C ILE A 146 -24.48 -15.36 30.64
N LEU A 147 -24.65 -16.24 31.63
CA LEU A 147 -24.26 -17.65 31.57
C LEU A 147 -25.53 -18.52 31.64
N PHE A 148 -25.77 -19.31 30.60
CA PHE A 148 -26.72 -20.42 30.62
C PHE A 148 -25.96 -21.68 31.02
N ASP A 149 -26.29 -22.28 32.15
CA ASP A 149 -25.54 -23.41 32.70
C ASP A 149 -26.22 -24.77 32.38
N ASP A 150 -25.44 -25.86 32.48
CA ASP A 150 -25.87 -27.22 32.10
C ASP A 150 -26.91 -27.78 33.07
N ASP A 151 -27.00 -27.22 34.28
CA ASP A 151 -28.02 -27.58 35.28
C ASP A 151 -29.38 -26.91 35.02
N GLY A 152 -29.49 -26.14 33.93
CA GLY A 152 -30.69 -25.43 33.52
C GLY A 152 -30.87 -24.07 34.19
N LYS A 153 -29.94 -23.65 35.05
CA LYS A 153 -29.96 -22.32 35.67
C LYS A 153 -29.36 -21.25 34.75
N THR A 154 -29.75 -20.02 35.02
CA THR A 154 -29.21 -18.84 34.33
C THR A 154 -28.61 -17.90 35.37
N TYR A 155 -27.41 -17.43 35.07
CA TYR A 155 -26.68 -16.47 35.90
C TYR A 155 -26.45 -15.19 35.13
N ILE A 156 -26.49 -14.06 35.84
CA ILE A 156 -25.96 -12.79 35.36
C ILE A 156 -24.75 -12.44 36.19
N GLN A 157 -23.67 -12.10 35.49
CA GLN A 157 -22.47 -11.50 36.06
C GLN A 157 -22.31 -10.07 35.53
N GLY A 158 -21.73 -9.18 36.34
CA GLY A 158 -21.49 -7.79 35.96
C GLY A 158 -20.53 -7.07 36.90
N SER A 159 -20.09 -5.88 36.48
CA SER A 159 -19.17 -5.02 37.20
C SER A 159 -19.93 -4.23 38.26
N LYS A 160 -19.82 -4.66 39.52
CA LYS A 160 -20.56 -4.05 40.63
C LYS A 160 -19.90 -2.77 41.13
N SER A 161 -20.73 -1.73 41.28
CA SER A 161 -20.42 -0.39 41.78
C SER A 161 -20.09 -0.40 43.30
N PRO A 162 -19.33 0.57 43.84
CA PRO A 162 -18.78 1.76 43.19
C PRO A 162 -17.32 1.62 42.71
N GLY A 163 -17.01 2.29 41.60
CA GLY A 163 -15.62 2.53 41.18
C GLY A 163 -14.85 3.40 42.18
N PRO A 164 -13.51 3.50 42.07
CA PRO A 164 -12.69 3.07 40.95
C PRO A 164 -12.29 1.58 40.97
N TYR A 165 -12.70 0.83 42.00
CA TYR A 165 -12.39 -0.61 42.16
C TYR A 165 -13.69 -1.43 42.12
N THR A 166 -14.30 -1.49 40.93
CA THR A 166 -15.45 -2.37 40.69
C THR A 166 -15.06 -3.82 40.97
N ARG A 167 -16.04 -4.67 41.28
CA ARG A 167 -15.82 -6.10 41.52
C ARG A 167 -16.81 -6.91 40.71
N ILE A 168 -16.42 -8.10 40.27
CA ILE A 168 -17.33 -8.94 39.50
C ILE A 168 -18.29 -9.62 40.45
N ALA A 169 -19.57 -9.28 40.32
CA ALA A 169 -20.66 -9.90 41.08
C ALA A 169 -21.47 -10.81 40.16
N GLN A 170 -22.05 -11.86 40.73
CA GLN A 170 -22.96 -12.76 40.03
C GLN A 170 -24.20 -13.06 40.88
N PHE A 171 -25.33 -13.34 40.23
CA PHE A 171 -26.54 -13.85 40.85
C PHE A 171 -27.31 -14.78 39.89
N GLU A 172 -28.09 -15.71 40.44
CA GLU A 172 -29.04 -16.53 39.68
C GLU A 172 -30.26 -15.67 39.30
N ILE A 173 -30.77 -15.80 38.08
CA ILE A 173 -31.91 -15.02 37.59
C ILE A 173 -32.92 -15.89 36.85
N ASP A 174 -34.20 -15.58 37.02
CA ASP A 174 -35.24 -15.97 36.08
C ASP A 174 -35.23 -15.01 34.88
N ILE A 175 -34.60 -15.44 33.78
CA ILE A 175 -34.41 -14.65 32.57
C ILE A 175 -35.73 -14.22 31.90
N ALA A 176 -36.84 -14.92 32.17
CA ALA A 176 -38.13 -14.59 31.58
C ALA A 176 -38.84 -13.44 32.31
N THR A 177 -38.54 -13.24 33.60
CA THR A 177 -39.21 -12.23 34.44
C THR A 177 -38.27 -11.13 34.95
N GLY A 178 -36.95 -11.34 34.87
CA GLY A 178 -35.95 -10.46 35.47
C GLY A 178 -35.79 -10.64 36.98
N LYS A 179 -36.50 -11.63 37.57
CA LYS A 179 -36.47 -11.85 39.01
C LYS A 179 -35.16 -12.49 39.44
N LYS A 180 -34.44 -11.83 40.34
CA LYS A 180 -33.26 -12.36 41.04
C LYS A 180 -33.66 -13.55 41.94
N LEU A 181 -33.02 -14.70 41.75
CA LEU A 181 -33.32 -15.97 42.43
C LEU A 181 -32.31 -16.32 43.54
N SER A 182 -31.17 -15.63 43.60
CA SER A 182 -30.18 -15.76 44.66
C SER A 182 -29.70 -14.39 45.16
N GLU A 183 -28.99 -14.36 46.28
CA GLU A 183 -28.20 -13.18 46.63
C GLU A 183 -27.06 -12.95 45.63
N GLU A 184 -26.60 -11.70 45.53
CA GLU A 184 -25.43 -11.34 44.74
C GLU A 184 -24.14 -11.75 45.47
N LYS A 185 -23.26 -12.47 44.79
CA LYS A 185 -21.97 -12.88 45.32
C LYS A 185 -20.83 -12.29 44.49
N ILE A 186 -19.82 -11.73 45.18
CA ILE A 186 -18.57 -11.32 44.53
C ILE A 186 -17.78 -12.57 44.12
N LEU A 187 -17.50 -12.72 42.83
CA LEU A 187 -16.73 -13.82 42.27
C LEU A 187 -15.23 -13.54 42.31
N TRP A 188 -14.84 -12.33 41.89
CA TRP A 188 -13.45 -11.94 41.73
C TRP A 188 -13.27 -10.42 41.77
N GLU A 189 -12.16 -9.96 42.34
CA GLU A 189 -11.79 -8.53 42.46
C GLU A 189 -10.78 -8.10 41.38
N GLY A 190 -10.44 -8.98 40.44
CA GLY A 190 -9.40 -8.76 39.44
C GLY A 190 -7.99 -9.09 39.95
N THR A 191 -6.98 -8.66 39.20
CA THR A 191 -5.56 -8.85 39.51
C THR A 191 -4.94 -7.72 40.32
N GLY A 192 -5.71 -6.66 40.58
CA GLY A 192 -5.29 -5.45 41.28
C GLY A 192 -5.35 -4.17 40.42
N GLY A 193 -5.78 -4.26 39.16
CA GLY A 193 -6.04 -3.11 38.31
C GLY A 193 -7.29 -2.32 38.71
N VAL A 194 -7.43 -1.11 38.16
CA VAL A 194 -8.65 -0.30 38.31
C VAL A 194 -9.74 -0.78 37.36
N TYR A 195 -11.00 -0.58 37.74
CA TYR A 195 -12.19 -0.96 36.98
C TYR A 195 -12.19 -2.40 36.42
N PRO A 196 -12.13 -3.46 37.26
CA PRO A 196 -12.51 -4.81 36.83
C PRO A 196 -13.88 -4.82 36.17
N GLU A 197 -13.93 -5.09 34.86
CA GLU A 197 -15.12 -4.89 34.04
C GLU A 197 -15.30 -5.89 32.88
N GLY A 198 -16.38 -5.78 32.10
CA GLY A 198 -16.66 -6.68 30.96
C GLY A 198 -16.59 -8.19 31.26
N PRO A 199 -17.27 -8.72 32.31
CA PRO A 199 -17.12 -10.12 32.69
C PRO A 199 -17.82 -11.10 31.74
N HIS A 200 -17.10 -12.08 31.23
CA HIS A 200 -17.68 -13.21 30.48
C HIS A 200 -17.20 -14.54 31.06
N ILE A 201 -18.13 -15.46 31.30
CA ILE A 201 -17.82 -16.81 31.79
C ILE A 201 -17.96 -17.83 30.66
N TYR A 202 -16.92 -18.64 30.48
CA TYR A 202 -16.88 -19.75 29.54
C TYR A 202 -16.74 -21.07 30.29
N LYS A 203 -17.31 -22.15 29.75
CA LYS A 203 -17.14 -23.49 30.32
C LYS A 203 -16.14 -24.29 29.49
N ARG A 204 -15.09 -24.82 30.12
CA ARG A 204 -14.05 -25.60 29.44
C ARG A 204 -13.49 -26.68 30.37
N ASN A 205 -13.51 -27.95 29.96
CA ASN A 205 -12.91 -29.07 30.70
C ASN A 205 -13.32 -29.13 32.20
N GLY A 206 -14.58 -28.80 32.50
CA GLY A 206 -15.13 -28.74 33.85
C GLY A 206 -14.70 -27.52 34.68
N TRP A 207 -14.15 -26.48 34.04
CA TRP A 207 -13.86 -25.18 34.64
C TRP A 207 -14.89 -24.15 34.18
N TYR A 208 -15.27 -23.26 35.09
CA TYR A 208 -15.85 -21.95 34.79
C TYR A 208 -14.71 -20.95 34.68
N CYS A 209 -14.47 -20.46 33.48
CA CYS A 209 -13.40 -19.56 33.13
C CYS A 209 -13.96 -18.14 33.01
N LEU A 210 -13.67 -17.29 33.99
CA LEU A 210 -14.08 -15.88 34.05
C LEU A 210 -13.01 -15.01 33.40
N MET A 211 -13.35 -14.34 32.29
CA MET A 211 -12.52 -13.35 31.62
C MET A 211 -13.09 -11.96 31.87
N ILE A 212 -12.21 -10.99 32.15
CA ILE A 212 -12.58 -9.60 32.45
C ILE A 212 -11.58 -8.64 31.79
N SER A 213 -11.88 -7.35 31.83
CA SER A 213 -10.94 -6.27 31.51
C SER A 213 -10.57 -5.49 32.77
N GLU A 214 -9.36 -4.95 32.78
CA GLU A 214 -8.81 -4.11 33.86
C GLU A 214 -7.98 -2.96 33.28
N GLY A 215 -7.66 -1.95 34.09
CA GLY A 215 -6.83 -0.80 33.70
C GLY A 215 -7.64 0.39 33.16
N GLY A 216 -8.97 0.30 33.21
CA GLY A 216 -9.88 1.24 32.54
C GLY A 216 -9.81 1.10 31.01
N THR A 217 -10.49 1.98 30.28
CA THR A 217 -10.68 1.85 28.82
C THR A 217 -9.66 2.63 27.98
N HIS A 218 -8.44 2.89 28.49
CA HIS A 218 -7.43 3.76 27.86
C HIS A 218 -6.05 3.08 27.80
N GLU A 219 -4.96 3.79 28.11
CA GLU A 219 -3.58 3.33 27.90
C GLU A 219 -3.25 2.01 28.62
N ASP A 220 -3.79 1.79 29.81
CA ASP A 220 -3.51 0.60 30.63
C ASP A 220 -4.52 -0.53 30.42
N HIS A 221 -5.41 -0.43 29.43
CA HIS A 221 -6.46 -1.40 29.18
C HIS A 221 -5.87 -2.77 28.85
N MET A 222 -6.29 -3.80 29.59
CA MET A 222 -5.80 -5.17 29.47
C MET A 222 -6.91 -6.18 29.73
N ILE A 223 -6.66 -7.45 29.38
CA ILE A 223 -7.60 -8.55 29.61
C ILE A 223 -6.97 -9.54 30.57
N THR A 224 -7.71 -9.88 31.62
CA THR A 224 -7.30 -10.83 32.66
C THR A 224 -8.30 -11.97 32.78
N MET A 225 -7.86 -13.08 33.35
CA MET A 225 -8.65 -14.30 33.44
C MET A 225 -8.45 -15.01 34.76
N ALA A 226 -9.50 -15.63 35.27
CA ALA A 226 -9.51 -16.53 36.41
C ALA A 226 -10.40 -17.74 36.13
N ARG A 227 -10.31 -18.82 36.91
CA ARG A 227 -11.19 -19.99 36.75
C ARG A 227 -11.60 -20.61 38.07
N SER A 228 -12.71 -21.36 38.08
CA SER A 228 -13.14 -22.14 39.23
C SER A 228 -13.84 -23.44 38.81
N ARG A 229 -13.87 -24.43 39.70
CA ARG A 229 -14.69 -25.65 39.52
C ARG A 229 -16.14 -25.45 39.95
N ASP A 230 -16.42 -24.37 40.65
CA ASP A 230 -17.75 -23.97 41.11
C ASP A 230 -18.08 -22.62 40.46
N VAL A 231 -19.28 -22.48 39.89
CA VAL A 231 -19.78 -21.23 39.27
C VAL A 231 -19.76 -20.05 40.26
N TRP A 232 -19.72 -20.34 41.56
CA TRP A 232 -19.63 -19.37 42.65
C TRP A 232 -18.22 -19.13 43.19
N GLY A 233 -17.19 -19.74 42.61
CA GLY A 233 -15.80 -19.62 43.07
C GLY A 233 -15.45 -20.53 44.26
N PRO A 234 -14.26 -20.33 44.88
CA PRO A 234 -13.33 -19.24 44.60
C PRO A 234 -12.70 -19.35 43.21
N TYR A 235 -12.49 -18.21 42.57
CA TYR A 235 -11.80 -18.12 41.28
C TYR A 235 -10.29 -17.96 41.50
N GLU A 236 -9.51 -18.88 40.95
CA GLU A 236 -8.04 -18.78 40.93
C GLU A 236 -7.60 -17.96 39.70
N PRO A 237 -6.71 -16.96 39.85
CA PRO A 237 -6.25 -16.16 38.72
C PRO A 237 -5.31 -16.97 37.81
N CYS A 238 -5.33 -16.66 36.51
CA CYS A 238 -4.35 -17.17 35.56
C CYS A 238 -2.93 -16.75 36.01
N PRO A 239 -1.98 -17.69 36.18
CA PRO A 239 -0.62 -17.38 36.58
C PRO A 239 0.14 -16.46 35.61
N GLU A 240 -0.34 -16.37 34.37
CA GLU A 240 0.25 -15.57 33.30
C GLU A 240 -0.61 -14.37 32.92
N ASN A 241 -1.48 -13.91 33.82
CA ASN A 241 -2.17 -12.64 33.62
C ASN A 241 -1.17 -11.47 33.41
N PRO A 242 -1.54 -10.48 32.58
CA PRO A 242 -2.76 -10.43 31.76
C PRO A 242 -2.66 -11.33 30.52
N ILE A 243 -3.80 -11.93 30.12
CA ILE A 243 -3.88 -12.79 28.93
C ILE A 243 -3.90 -12.01 27.61
N LEU A 244 -4.15 -10.69 27.69
CA LEU A 244 -3.76 -9.69 26.70
C LEU A 244 -3.16 -8.49 27.44
N VAL A 245 -1.88 -8.22 27.21
CA VAL A 245 -1.18 -7.07 27.79
C VAL A 245 -1.67 -5.74 27.19
N PRO A 246 -1.51 -4.60 27.89
CA PRO A 246 -1.74 -3.28 27.30
C PRO A 246 -0.94 -3.10 26.00
N ALA A 247 -1.58 -2.52 25.00
CA ALA A 247 -0.96 -2.27 23.70
C ALA A 247 0.27 -1.35 23.82
N SER A 248 1.34 -1.68 23.09
CA SER A 248 2.56 -0.87 23.10
C SER A 248 2.34 0.52 22.50
N LYS A 249 3.09 1.52 22.97
CA LYS A 249 3.09 2.89 22.44
C LYS A 249 3.59 3.00 20.99
N ASP A 250 4.15 1.94 20.41
CA ASP A 250 4.56 1.90 19.00
C ASP A 250 3.47 1.35 18.07
N MET A 251 2.44 0.70 18.62
CA MET A 251 1.33 0.13 17.84
C MET A 251 0.37 1.22 17.37
N TYR A 252 -0.31 0.95 16.26
CA TYR A 252 -1.32 1.88 15.74
C TYR A 252 -2.69 1.65 16.40
N ILE A 253 -3.04 0.40 16.68
CA ILE A 253 -4.25 0.07 17.45
C ILE A 253 -3.87 -0.01 18.93
N ARG A 254 -4.55 0.78 19.77
CA ARG A 254 -4.28 0.89 21.22
C ARG A 254 -5.57 0.81 22.04
N HIS A 255 -5.43 0.90 23.36
CA HIS A 255 -6.52 0.83 24.34
C HIS A 255 -7.34 -0.46 24.22
N THR A 256 -6.67 -1.55 23.83
CA THR A 256 -7.31 -2.83 23.52
C THR A 256 -7.80 -3.55 24.76
N GLY A 257 -9.08 -3.89 24.80
CA GLY A 257 -9.67 -4.67 25.89
C GLY A 257 -11.17 -4.89 25.68
N HIS A 258 -11.93 -5.13 26.74
CA HIS A 258 -13.37 -5.43 26.70
C HIS A 258 -13.69 -6.53 25.68
N CYS A 259 -13.11 -7.71 25.87
CA CYS A 259 -13.16 -8.80 24.91
C CYS A 259 -14.29 -9.79 25.18
N ASP A 260 -14.92 -10.29 24.11
CA ASP A 260 -15.80 -11.48 24.13
C ASP A 260 -15.17 -12.55 23.21
N ALA A 261 -14.95 -13.75 23.76
CA ALA A 261 -14.24 -14.83 23.08
C ALA A 261 -15.21 -15.91 22.60
N PHE A 262 -14.92 -16.51 21.45
CA PHE A 262 -15.80 -17.52 20.86
C PHE A 262 -15.00 -18.51 20.00
N GLU A 263 -15.59 -19.68 19.80
CA GLU A 263 -15.07 -20.73 18.92
C GLU A 263 -15.79 -20.68 17.57
N ASP A 264 -15.03 -20.72 16.48
CA ASP A 264 -15.58 -20.82 15.12
C ASP A 264 -15.95 -22.27 14.75
N GLU A 265 -16.49 -22.45 13.55
CA GLU A 265 -16.88 -23.77 13.05
C GLU A 265 -15.72 -24.76 12.85
N ASN A 266 -14.48 -24.27 12.81
CA ASN A 266 -13.27 -25.07 12.63
C ASN A 266 -12.54 -25.36 13.96
N GLY A 267 -13.13 -24.96 15.09
CA GLY A 267 -12.54 -25.11 16.42
C GLY A 267 -11.44 -24.09 16.74
N GLN A 268 -11.27 -23.06 15.91
CA GLN A 268 -10.36 -21.95 16.21
C GLN A 268 -11.07 -20.97 17.14
N TRP A 269 -10.35 -20.54 18.18
CA TRP A 269 -10.85 -19.52 19.10
C TRP A 269 -10.45 -18.13 18.61
N TRP A 270 -11.34 -17.18 18.85
CA TRP A 270 -11.19 -15.78 18.49
C TRP A 270 -11.61 -14.91 19.67
N GLY A 271 -11.07 -13.69 19.74
CA GLY A 271 -11.58 -12.61 20.59
C GLY A 271 -12.06 -11.44 19.74
N VAL A 272 -13.28 -10.96 19.97
CA VAL A 272 -13.67 -9.60 19.54
C VAL A 272 -13.42 -8.65 20.69
N LEU A 273 -12.76 -7.53 20.43
CA LEU A 273 -12.34 -6.58 21.46
C LEU A 273 -12.39 -5.14 20.94
N LEU A 274 -12.54 -4.17 21.83
CA LEU A 274 -12.50 -2.76 21.45
C LEU A 274 -11.06 -2.26 21.31
N GLY A 275 -10.86 -1.18 20.56
CA GLY A 275 -9.57 -0.48 20.46
C GLY A 275 -9.72 0.86 19.75
N VAL A 276 -8.68 1.69 19.79
CA VAL A 276 -8.63 2.95 19.04
C VAL A 276 -7.49 2.91 18.03
N ARG A 277 -7.73 3.42 16.82
CA ARG A 277 -6.65 3.78 15.88
C ARG A 277 -6.04 5.11 16.31
N ARG A 278 -4.82 5.05 16.87
CA ARG A 278 -4.10 6.19 17.44
C ARG A 278 -2.81 6.46 16.70
N ASP A 279 -2.72 7.64 16.09
CA ASP A 279 -1.51 8.08 15.39
C ASP A 279 -0.35 8.40 16.37
N LYS A 280 0.83 8.71 15.81
CA LYS A 280 2.04 9.03 16.60
C LYS A 280 1.95 10.36 17.36
N ASP A 281 1.12 11.27 16.89
CA ASP A 281 0.88 12.57 17.53
C ASP A 281 -0.21 12.48 18.61
N GLY A 282 -0.85 11.32 18.75
CA GLY A 282 -1.85 11.02 19.75
C GLY A 282 -3.29 11.30 19.32
N ARG A 283 -3.58 11.43 18.01
CA ARG A 283 -4.94 11.57 17.45
C ARG A 283 -5.66 10.23 17.45
N TYR A 284 -6.92 10.21 17.89
CA TYR A 284 -7.80 9.04 17.83
C TYR A 284 -9.27 9.48 17.79
N ASN A 285 -9.61 10.37 16.84
CA ASN A 285 -10.90 11.04 16.79
C ASN A 285 -12.11 10.09 16.58
N MET A 286 -11.91 8.91 15.99
CA MET A 286 -12.97 7.96 15.63
C MET A 286 -13.70 7.33 16.82
N GLY A 287 -13.16 7.48 18.03
CA GLY A 287 -13.62 6.75 19.20
C GLY A 287 -13.15 5.29 19.17
N ARG A 288 -13.73 4.47 20.05
CA ARG A 288 -13.44 3.04 20.16
C ARG A 288 -14.17 2.25 19.06
N GLU A 289 -13.43 1.37 18.39
CA GLU A 289 -13.83 0.56 17.24
C GLU A 289 -13.74 -0.93 17.61
N SER A 290 -14.42 -1.82 16.87
CA SER A 290 -14.37 -3.27 17.14
C SER A 290 -13.33 -3.99 16.30
N HIS A 291 -12.51 -4.82 16.93
CA HIS A 291 -11.41 -5.57 16.34
C HIS A 291 -11.57 -7.08 16.60
N LEU A 292 -10.86 -7.89 15.82
CA LEU A 292 -10.78 -9.35 15.93
C LEU A 292 -9.32 -9.77 16.19
N THR A 293 -9.09 -10.68 17.11
CA THR A 293 -7.76 -11.27 17.33
C THR A 293 -7.84 -12.80 17.47
N PRO A 294 -6.85 -13.56 16.99
CA PRO A 294 -6.77 -15.00 17.28
C PRO A 294 -6.65 -15.26 18.78
N ALA A 295 -7.28 -16.34 19.24
CA ALA A 295 -7.16 -16.83 20.59
C ALA A 295 -6.87 -18.34 20.59
N LYS A 296 -6.22 -18.84 21.64
CA LYS A 296 -5.98 -20.28 21.81
C LYS A 296 -5.97 -20.68 23.27
N TRP A 297 -6.42 -21.90 23.55
CA TRP A 297 -6.30 -22.49 24.87
C TRP A 297 -4.94 -23.16 25.04
N THR A 298 -4.26 -22.91 26.16
CA THR A 298 -3.03 -23.60 26.60
C THR A 298 -3.19 -23.93 28.08
N ASP A 299 -3.07 -25.21 28.46
CA ASP A 299 -3.19 -25.67 29.85
C ASP A 299 -4.45 -25.16 30.59
N ASP A 300 -5.60 -25.23 29.91
CA ASP A 300 -6.92 -24.73 30.36
C ASP A 300 -7.01 -23.21 30.57
N TRP A 301 -6.08 -22.42 30.01
CA TRP A 301 -6.14 -20.95 29.99
C TRP A 301 -6.24 -20.40 28.56
N LEU A 302 -7.12 -19.43 28.35
CA LEU A 302 -7.22 -18.75 27.06
C LEU A 302 -6.07 -17.74 26.95
N ARG A 303 -5.45 -17.68 25.78
CA ARG A 303 -4.47 -16.65 25.42
C ARG A 303 -4.93 -15.93 24.17
N LEU A 304 -4.86 -14.61 24.22
CA LEU A 304 -5.17 -13.74 23.10
C LEU A 304 -3.85 -13.32 22.43
N GLU A 305 -3.83 -13.32 21.11
CA GLU A 305 -2.72 -12.74 20.35
C GLU A 305 -2.88 -11.22 20.25
N SER A 306 -1.81 -10.53 19.84
CA SER A 306 -1.86 -9.10 19.56
C SER A 306 -2.94 -8.80 18.50
N VAL A 307 -3.63 -7.67 18.63
CA VAL A 307 -4.63 -7.21 17.66
C VAL A 307 -4.05 -6.96 16.25
N GLU A 308 -2.73 -6.81 16.14
CA GLU A 308 -1.98 -6.68 14.88
C GLU A 308 -1.47 -8.04 14.32
N ALA A 309 -1.78 -9.16 15.00
CA ALA A 309 -1.42 -10.49 14.53
C ALA A 309 -2.08 -10.82 13.18
N GLU A 310 -1.38 -11.61 12.36
CA GLU A 310 -1.90 -12.03 11.06
C GLU A 310 -3.11 -12.97 11.25
N ILE A 311 -4.29 -12.49 10.92
CA ILE A 311 -5.49 -13.31 10.93
C ILE A 311 -5.55 -14.14 9.64
N ASN A 312 -5.38 -15.46 9.76
CA ASN A 312 -5.44 -16.37 8.62
C ASN A 312 -6.88 -16.61 8.12
N THR A 313 -7.32 -15.79 7.16
CA THR A 313 -8.66 -15.90 6.54
C THR A 313 -8.89 -17.11 5.68
N SER A 314 -7.86 -17.89 5.34
CA SER A 314 -8.07 -19.13 4.56
C SER A 314 -8.96 -20.14 5.29
N ARG A 315 -9.07 -20.02 6.63
CA ARG A 315 -9.94 -20.84 7.48
C ARG A 315 -11.35 -20.27 7.68
N LEU A 316 -11.58 -18.99 7.42
CA LEU A 316 -12.89 -18.32 7.59
C LEU A 316 -13.74 -18.41 6.29
N ALA A 317 -13.71 -19.56 5.60
CA ALA A 317 -14.26 -19.83 4.26
C ALA A 317 -15.65 -19.19 3.96
N SER A 318 -16.12 -18.85 2.74
CA SER A 318 -15.70 -19.00 1.34
C SER A 318 -16.46 -17.96 0.45
N ALA A 319 -15.96 -17.76 -0.78
CA ALA A 319 -16.59 -17.19 -2.00
C ALA A 319 -17.20 -15.76 -1.98
N SER A 320 -16.67 -14.92 -2.89
CA SER A 320 -17.28 -13.71 -3.47
C SER A 320 -17.75 -12.56 -2.57
N ALA A 321 -17.68 -12.65 -1.25
CA ALA A 321 -18.18 -11.58 -0.39
C ALA A 321 -17.24 -10.36 -0.42
N GLU A 322 -17.79 -9.25 -0.91
CA GLU A 322 -17.26 -7.91 -0.75
C GLU A 322 -16.80 -7.64 0.69
N GLN A 323 -15.49 -7.39 0.88
CA GLN A 323 -14.97 -7.00 2.20
C GLN A 323 -15.53 -5.60 2.56
N GLY A 324 -16.41 -5.50 3.57
CA GLY A 324 -16.96 -4.22 4.02
C GLY A 324 -18.07 -4.32 5.07
N LEU A 325 -18.44 -3.15 5.63
CA LEU A 325 -19.59 -2.96 6.50
C LEU A 325 -20.75 -2.38 5.67
N THR A 326 -21.92 -3.01 5.72
CA THR A 326 -23.15 -2.53 5.07
C THR A 326 -24.28 -2.45 6.09
N ALA A 327 -25.41 -1.86 5.72
CA ALA A 327 -26.60 -1.79 6.57
C ALA A 327 -27.87 -2.07 5.76
N VAL A 328 -28.90 -2.60 6.41
CA VAL A 328 -30.27 -2.49 5.90
C VAL A 328 -30.63 -1.01 5.81
N GLU A 329 -31.29 -0.61 4.73
CA GLU A 329 -31.60 0.81 4.51
C GLU A 329 -32.33 1.43 5.71
N GLY A 330 -31.83 2.57 6.18
CA GLY A 330 -32.41 3.34 7.28
C GLY A 330 -32.06 2.86 8.69
N VAL A 331 -31.56 1.63 8.89
CA VAL A 331 -31.25 1.13 10.25
C VAL A 331 -29.99 1.76 10.85
N ASP A 332 -29.16 2.37 10.00
CA ASP A 332 -27.91 3.05 10.36
C ASP A 332 -28.08 4.56 10.57
N LEU A 333 -29.29 5.09 10.40
CA LEU A 333 -29.62 6.47 10.73
C LEU A 333 -29.67 6.66 12.24
N LEU A 334 -29.07 7.75 12.70
CA LEU A 334 -28.94 8.09 14.10
C LEU A 334 -29.52 9.45 14.42
N TYR A 335 -30.09 9.51 15.61
CA TYR A 335 -30.65 10.66 16.28
C TYR A 335 -30.04 10.79 17.66
N ILE A 336 -30.10 12.00 18.21
CA ILE A 336 -29.55 12.30 19.54
C ILE A 336 -30.66 12.09 20.58
N ARG A 337 -30.43 11.18 21.53
CA ARG A 337 -31.31 10.85 22.66
C ARG A 337 -32.70 10.36 22.23
N ASP A 338 -33.76 11.01 22.71
CA ASP A 338 -35.17 10.63 22.46
C ASP A 338 -35.76 11.49 21.32
N PRO A 339 -35.65 11.10 20.04
CA PRO A 339 -36.11 11.93 18.94
C PRO A 339 -37.63 11.98 18.80
N VAL A 340 -38.12 13.12 18.33
CA VAL A 340 -39.49 13.26 17.82
C VAL A 340 -39.51 12.83 16.36
N LEU A 341 -39.73 11.54 16.10
CA LEU A 341 -39.61 10.98 14.75
C LEU A 341 -40.55 11.62 13.71
N GLU A 342 -41.66 12.21 14.14
CA GLU A 342 -42.60 12.96 13.29
C GLU A 342 -41.95 14.17 12.59
N ASN A 343 -40.84 14.69 13.15
CA ASN A 343 -40.08 15.78 12.55
C ASN A 343 -39.25 15.34 11.33
N TYR A 344 -39.22 14.05 10.99
CA TYR A 344 -38.38 13.51 9.94
C TYR A 344 -39.23 12.75 8.94
N LYS A 345 -39.14 13.14 7.67
CA LYS A 345 -39.70 12.36 6.56
C LYS A 345 -38.56 11.97 5.64
N ILE A 346 -38.33 10.66 5.51
CA ILE A 346 -37.21 10.10 4.76
C ILE A 346 -37.81 9.33 3.59
N ASP A 347 -37.58 9.82 2.38
CA ASP A 347 -37.99 9.13 1.16
C ASP A 347 -36.81 8.35 0.58
N SER A 348 -36.80 7.05 0.88
CA SER A 348 -35.85 6.04 0.39
C SER A 348 -35.61 6.11 -1.13
N GLY A 349 -36.64 6.42 -1.91
CA GLY A 349 -36.57 6.41 -3.37
C GLY A 349 -35.94 7.66 -3.97
N SER A 350 -36.07 8.81 -3.32
CA SER A 350 -35.65 10.12 -3.84
C SER A 350 -34.41 10.71 -3.17
N LYS A 351 -33.81 10.01 -2.19
CA LYS A 351 -32.70 10.49 -1.33
C LYS A 351 -33.00 11.82 -0.62
N THR A 352 -34.28 12.20 -0.54
CA THR A 352 -34.71 13.46 0.04
C THR A 352 -35.15 13.24 1.49
N ILE A 353 -34.67 14.11 2.38
CA ILE A 353 -35.00 14.13 3.80
C ILE A 353 -35.65 15.47 4.11
N SER A 354 -36.86 15.46 4.67
CA SER A 354 -37.46 16.65 5.28
C SER A 354 -37.20 16.63 6.78
N VAL A 355 -36.62 17.70 7.31
CA VAL A 355 -36.37 17.90 8.74
C VAL A 355 -37.15 19.11 9.22
N THR A 356 -38.11 18.88 10.12
CA THR A 356 -38.81 19.95 10.83
C THR A 356 -37.95 20.45 11.98
N SER A 357 -37.72 21.76 12.02
CA SER A 357 -36.87 22.42 12.99
C SER A 357 -37.39 22.29 14.42
N SER A 358 -36.46 22.33 15.37
CA SER A 358 -36.72 22.39 16.80
C SER A 358 -35.99 23.59 17.40
N PRO A 359 -36.46 24.18 18.51
CA PRO A 359 -35.72 25.23 19.23
C PRO A 359 -34.54 24.67 20.04
N ILE A 360 -34.36 23.35 20.07
CA ILE A 360 -33.30 22.67 20.81
C ILE A 360 -32.02 22.61 19.98
N ASP A 361 -30.94 23.20 20.52
CA ASP A 361 -29.61 23.23 19.92
C ASP A 361 -28.80 21.93 20.20
N LEU A 362 -27.78 21.65 19.39
CA LEU A 362 -26.86 20.52 19.58
C LEU A 362 -26.12 20.56 20.93
N SER A 363 -25.91 21.75 21.49
CA SER A 363 -25.31 21.95 22.82
C SER A 363 -26.24 21.63 23.99
N HIS A 364 -27.51 21.32 23.73
CA HIS A 364 -28.44 21.02 24.82
C HIS A 364 -28.09 19.64 25.44
N PRO A 365 -27.91 19.56 26.78
CA PRO A 365 -27.41 18.34 27.43
C PRO A 365 -28.44 17.21 27.52
N GLN A 366 -29.74 17.54 27.53
CA GLN A 366 -30.79 16.53 27.80
C GLN A 366 -31.87 16.41 26.72
N ALA A 367 -32.29 17.50 26.10
CA ALA A 367 -33.31 17.45 25.04
C ALA A 367 -32.74 16.92 23.71
N SER A 368 -33.62 16.44 22.83
CA SER A 368 -33.27 15.98 21.49
C SER A 368 -33.38 17.13 20.48
N PRO A 369 -32.27 17.51 19.81
CA PRO A 369 -32.31 18.44 18.68
C PRO A 369 -32.89 17.76 17.42
N SER A 370 -33.40 18.56 16.49
CA SER A 370 -33.75 18.06 15.15
C SER A 370 -32.47 17.78 14.35
N PHE A 371 -31.86 16.63 14.61
CA PHE A 371 -30.65 16.10 13.96
C PHE A 371 -30.90 14.69 13.43
N VAL A 372 -30.38 14.38 12.24
CA VAL A 372 -30.32 13.01 11.71
C VAL A 372 -29.02 12.81 10.93
N GLY A 373 -28.33 11.70 11.19
CA GLY A 373 -27.01 11.44 10.62
C GLY A 373 -26.60 9.98 10.64
N LYS A 374 -25.32 9.72 10.34
CA LYS A 374 -24.69 8.40 10.42
C LYS A 374 -23.33 8.50 11.10
N ARG A 375 -22.84 7.40 11.67
CA ARG A 375 -21.47 7.32 12.20
C ARG A 375 -20.47 7.56 11.07
N GLN A 376 -19.43 8.33 11.33
CA GLN A 376 -18.25 8.33 10.48
C GLN A 376 -17.50 7.00 10.69
N ARG A 377 -17.19 6.31 9.59
CA ARG A 377 -16.51 5.01 9.55
C ARG A 377 -15.15 5.12 8.83
N LEU A 378 -14.97 6.10 7.95
CA LEU A 378 -13.71 6.36 7.24
C LEU A 378 -12.86 7.44 7.93
N HIS A 379 -11.54 7.21 8.02
CA HIS A 379 -10.59 8.28 8.38
C HIS A 379 -10.43 9.28 7.25
N ALA A 380 -10.37 8.79 6.01
CA ALA A 380 -10.27 9.61 4.81
C ALA A 380 -11.54 9.45 3.99
N GLY A 381 -12.30 10.53 3.85
CA GLY A 381 -13.60 10.50 3.19
C GLY A 381 -14.20 11.89 3.07
N GLN A 382 -15.44 11.93 2.60
CA GLN A 382 -16.22 13.17 2.56
C GLN A 382 -17.68 12.93 2.93
N SER A 383 -18.32 13.97 3.44
CA SER A 383 -19.76 14.03 3.64
C SER A 383 -20.30 15.34 3.09
N SER A 384 -21.46 15.31 2.43
CA SER A 384 -22.09 16.49 1.85
C SER A 384 -23.60 16.47 2.01
N ALA A 385 -24.20 17.66 1.98
CA ALA A 385 -25.65 17.82 2.01
C ALA A 385 -26.07 19.05 1.21
N THR A 386 -27.14 18.91 0.42
CA THR A 386 -27.77 20.00 -0.33
C THR A 386 -29.11 20.37 0.30
N PHE A 387 -29.27 21.63 0.69
CA PHE A 387 -30.43 22.16 1.39
C PHE A 387 -31.21 23.13 0.49
N LYS A 388 -32.53 22.96 0.38
CA LYS A 388 -33.40 23.99 -0.19
C LYS A 388 -33.71 25.04 0.86
N ILE A 389 -33.50 26.30 0.49
CA ILE A 389 -33.63 27.44 1.39
C ILE A 389 -34.88 28.22 1.04
N ASN A 390 -35.73 28.45 2.05
CA ASN A 390 -36.81 29.42 1.98
C ASN A 390 -36.42 30.67 2.78
N THR A 391 -36.06 31.73 2.08
CA THR A 391 -35.62 33.01 2.68
C THR A 391 -36.70 33.71 3.51
N SER A 392 -37.99 33.33 3.37
CA SER A 392 -39.07 33.89 4.19
C SER A 392 -39.11 33.31 5.61
N SER A 393 -38.40 32.21 5.87
CA SER A 393 -38.41 31.49 7.15
C SER A 393 -37.10 31.72 7.91
N LYS A 394 -37.17 31.96 9.21
CA LYS A 394 -35.98 32.13 10.08
C LYS A 394 -35.51 30.78 10.61
N VAL A 395 -34.48 30.21 10.01
CA VAL A 395 -33.97 28.87 10.34
C VAL A 395 -32.45 28.82 10.18
N LYS A 396 -31.80 28.03 11.04
CA LYS A 396 -30.39 27.65 10.94
C LYS A 396 -30.33 26.18 10.54
N THR A 397 -29.77 25.89 9.37
CA THR A 397 -29.70 24.53 8.85
C THR A 397 -28.40 24.25 8.15
N GLY A 398 -27.86 23.04 8.34
CA GLY A 398 -26.55 22.69 7.81
C GLY A 398 -26.08 21.30 8.19
N LEU A 399 -24.77 21.08 8.02
CA LEU A 399 -24.09 19.82 8.30
C LEU A 399 -23.29 19.94 9.60
N ALA A 400 -23.25 18.87 10.39
CA ALA A 400 -22.53 18.81 11.66
C ALA A 400 -21.79 17.48 11.84
N VAL A 401 -20.63 17.53 12.50
CA VAL A 401 -19.94 16.41 13.14
C VAL A 401 -20.20 16.51 14.64
N TYR A 402 -20.94 15.54 15.19
CA TYR A 402 -21.36 15.52 16.59
C TYR A 402 -20.71 14.35 17.33
N LYS A 403 -20.08 14.59 18.47
CA LYS A 403 -19.67 13.53 19.42
C LYS A 403 -20.56 13.54 20.66
N ASP A 404 -20.76 14.73 21.22
CA ASP A 404 -21.58 15.01 22.39
C ASP A 404 -21.90 16.51 22.46
N GLU A 405 -22.70 16.94 23.44
CA GLU A 405 -23.10 18.35 23.63
C GLU A 405 -21.94 19.29 23.97
N HIS A 406 -20.78 18.75 24.34
CA HIS A 406 -19.56 19.51 24.63
C HIS A 406 -18.57 19.52 23.46
N ARG A 407 -18.74 18.63 22.47
CA ARG A 407 -17.82 18.44 21.35
C ARG A 407 -18.55 18.23 20.03
N TYR A 408 -18.60 19.29 19.24
CA TYR A 408 -19.16 19.25 17.90
C TYR A 408 -18.53 20.32 17.00
N LEU A 409 -18.61 20.06 15.71
CA LEU A 409 -18.31 20.96 14.62
C LEU A 409 -19.57 21.10 13.77
N ARG A 410 -19.94 22.30 13.35
CA ARG A 410 -21.05 22.52 12.42
C ARG A 410 -20.78 23.66 11.44
N ALA A 411 -21.34 23.54 10.25
CA ALA A 411 -21.47 24.65 9.32
C ALA A 411 -22.89 24.71 8.79
N PHE A 412 -23.48 25.89 8.84
CA PHE A 412 -24.89 26.10 8.54
C PHE A 412 -25.14 27.44 7.91
N TYR A 413 -26.25 27.54 7.18
CA TYR A 413 -26.78 28.80 6.70
C TYR A 413 -27.76 29.36 7.73
N ASP A 414 -27.55 30.61 8.14
CA ASP A 414 -28.48 31.37 8.95
C ASP A 414 -29.28 32.29 8.03
N THR A 415 -30.57 31.98 7.82
CA THR A 415 -31.42 32.75 6.91
C THR A 415 -31.73 34.15 7.44
N ALA A 416 -31.65 34.38 8.75
CA ALA A 416 -31.91 35.70 9.35
C ALA A 416 -30.73 36.65 9.11
N GLU A 417 -29.49 36.14 9.25
CA GLU A 417 -28.26 36.90 9.05
C GLU A 417 -27.78 36.88 7.59
N ARG A 418 -28.38 36.04 6.74
CA ARG A 418 -27.95 35.76 5.37
C ARG A 418 -26.47 35.38 5.28
N ALA A 419 -26.01 34.54 6.20
CA ALA A 419 -24.61 34.19 6.33
C ALA A 419 -24.40 32.69 6.52
N VAL A 420 -23.28 32.19 6.00
CA VAL A 420 -22.74 30.88 6.37
C VAL A 420 -21.93 31.02 7.64
N VAL A 421 -22.23 30.18 8.62
CA VAL A 421 -21.59 30.19 9.93
C VAL A 421 -20.94 28.84 10.15
N TYR A 422 -19.64 28.85 10.46
CA TYR A 422 -18.89 27.71 10.98
C TYR A 422 -18.72 27.87 12.49
N GLU A 423 -18.98 26.80 13.24
CA GLU A 423 -18.75 26.74 14.68
C GLU A 423 -18.11 25.41 15.08
N PHE A 424 -17.01 25.50 15.82
CA PHE A 424 -16.39 24.37 16.50
C PHE A 424 -16.37 24.64 18.01
N VAL A 425 -16.79 23.66 18.80
CA VAL A 425 -16.83 23.70 20.26
C VAL A 425 -16.19 22.44 20.82
N ASN A 426 -15.25 22.60 21.75
CA ASN A 426 -14.78 21.57 22.66
C ASN A 426 -14.61 22.17 24.07
N ASN A 427 -15.62 21.98 24.92
CA ASN A 427 -15.63 22.54 26.27
C ASN A 427 -14.62 21.86 27.21
N ALA A 428 -14.21 20.62 26.95
CA ALA A 428 -13.21 19.92 27.77
C ALA A 428 -11.81 20.53 27.61
N LYS A 429 -11.52 21.08 26.42
CA LYS A 429 -10.25 21.76 26.09
C LYS A 429 -10.35 23.29 26.11
N ASP A 430 -11.51 23.84 26.48
CA ASP A 430 -11.80 25.28 26.41
C ASP A 430 -11.56 25.88 25.00
N LEU A 431 -11.92 25.12 23.96
CA LEU A 431 -11.78 25.55 22.57
C LEU A 431 -13.13 25.95 21.99
N LYS A 432 -13.20 27.16 21.44
CA LYS A 432 -14.33 27.62 20.64
C LYS A 432 -13.83 28.43 19.45
N LYS A 433 -14.26 28.07 18.25
CA LYS A 433 -13.94 28.78 17.00
C LYS A 433 -15.23 29.06 16.26
N THR A 434 -15.42 30.31 15.83
CA THR A 434 -16.58 30.72 15.04
C THR A 434 -16.11 31.57 13.87
N GLU A 435 -16.59 31.25 12.67
CA GLU A 435 -16.38 32.05 11.47
C GLU A 435 -17.71 32.35 10.80
N LEU A 436 -17.85 33.56 10.28
CA LEU A 436 -19.06 34.02 9.61
C LEU A 436 -18.69 34.57 8.23
N ARG A 437 -19.41 34.13 7.20
CA ARG A 437 -19.27 34.61 5.82
C ARG A 437 -20.62 35.08 5.29
N ALA A 438 -20.73 36.37 4.97
CA ALA A 438 -21.94 36.94 4.40
C ALA A 438 -22.19 36.38 3.00
N VAL A 439 -23.46 36.14 2.67
CA VAL A 439 -23.89 35.72 1.33
C VAL A 439 -24.69 36.87 0.71
N ASP A 440 -24.02 37.63 -0.15
CA ASP A 440 -24.51 38.89 -0.73
C ASP A 440 -25.59 38.73 -1.82
N ARG A 441 -26.11 37.51 -2.00
CA ARG A 441 -27.17 37.18 -2.95
C ARG A 441 -28.27 36.36 -2.31
N ASP A 442 -29.45 36.35 -2.91
CA ASP A 442 -30.50 35.43 -2.51
C ASP A 442 -30.14 34.02 -2.98
N VAL A 443 -30.35 33.02 -2.12
CA VAL A 443 -30.03 31.62 -2.38
C VAL A 443 -31.27 30.77 -2.18
N ASP A 444 -31.66 30.05 -3.23
CA ASP A 444 -32.74 29.05 -3.15
C ASP A 444 -32.20 27.68 -2.71
N THR A 445 -30.88 27.49 -2.79
CA THR A 445 -30.20 26.24 -2.45
C THR A 445 -28.81 26.54 -1.90
N ILE A 446 -28.41 25.80 -0.87
CA ILE A 446 -27.05 25.86 -0.32
C ILE A 446 -26.51 24.45 -0.09
N GLN A 447 -25.22 24.25 -0.35
CA GLN A 447 -24.54 22.98 -0.18
C GLN A 447 -23.44 23.11 0.86
N PHE A 448 -23.25 22.07 1.65
CA PHE A 448 -22.12 21.92 2.57
C PHE A 448 -21.36 20.64 2.24
N ARG A 449 -20.03 20.69 2.33
CA ARG A 449 -19.15 19.53 2.17
C ARG A 449 -18.06 19.54 3.23
N PHE A 450 -17.96 18.46 3.99
CA PHE A 450 -16.88 18.21 4.93
C PHE A 450 -15.98 17.13 4.33
N GLU A 451 -14.76 17.51 3.99
CA GLU A 451 -13.70 16.57 3.62
C GLU A 451 -12.89 16.26 4.88
N TYR A 452 -12.55 15.01 5.11
CA TYR A 452 -11.78 14.65 6.29
C TYR A 452 -10.69 13.64 5.98
N THR A 453 -9.62 13.75 6.74
CA THR A 453 -8.53 12.80 6.86
C THR A 453 -8.34 12.44 8.33
N GLU A 454 -7.41 11.53 8.63
CA GLU A 454 -7.03 11.25 10.01
C GLU A 454 -6.56 12.52 10.77
N GLN A 455 -6.00 13.50 10.06
CA GLN A 455 -5.41 14.70 10.65
C GLN A 455 -6.36 15.89 10.76
N GLU A 456 -7.33 16.04 9.86
CA GLU A 456 -8.13 17.27 9.79
C GLU A 456 -9.50 17.09 9.16
N TYR A 457 -10.45 17.96 9.55
CA TYR A 457 -11.68 18.25 8.83
C TYR A 457 -11.51 19.58 8.06
N ARG A 458 -11.85 19.58 6.77
CA ARG A 458 -11.94 20.77 5.93
C ARG A 458 -13.39 21.02 5.56
N VAL A 459 -13.86 22.22 5.85
CA VAL A 459 -15.26 22.58 5.69
C VAL A 459 -15.43 23.52 4.51
N PHE A 460 -16.33 23.16 3.61
CA PHE A 460 -16.67 23.91 2.41
C PHE A 460 -18.17 24.18 2.34
N TYR A 461 -18.54 25.25 1.65
CA TYR A 461 -19.91 25.52 1.26
C TYR A 461 -19.99 25.94 -0.21
N SER A 462 -21.18 25.81 -0.80
CA SER A 462 -21.49 26.41 -2.10
C SER A 462 -22.89 27.01 -2.07
N ALA A 463 -22.98 28.25 -2.53
CA ALA A 463 -24.22 29.01 -2.71
C ALA A 463 -24.58 29.16 -4.21
N GLY A 464 -24.04 28.29 -5.08
CA GLY A 464 -24.09 28.39 -6.55
C GLY A 464 -23.37 27.21 -7.21
N THR A 465 -22.41 27.47 -8.10
CA THR A 465 -21.59 26.42 -8.76
C THR A 465 -20.24 26.18 -8.09
N ASP A 466 -19.63 27.20 -7.51
CA ASP A 466 -18.26 27.13 -6.97
C ASP A 466 -18.26 26.76 -5.49
N TRP A 467 -17.25 25.98 -5.07
CA TRP A 467 -17.03 25.61 -3.68
C TRP A 467 -16.08 26.59 -3.01
N GLU A 468 -16.48 27.10 -1.86
CA GLU A 468 -15.68 27.99 -1.03
C GLU A 468 -15.24 27.28 0.25
N HIS A 469 -13.95 27.39 0.57
CA HIS A 469 -13.40 26.91 1.84
C HIS A 469 -13.82 27.86 2.97
N VAL A 470 -14.44 27.30 4.01
CA VAL A 470 -14.84 28.03 5.22
C VAL A 470 -13.71 27.98 6.22
N ALA A 471 -13.36 26.77 6.70
CA ALA A 471 -12.43 26.56 7.79
C ALA A 471 -11.78 25.17 7.75
N THR A 472 -10.70 25.01 8.51
CA THR A 472 -10.01 23.72 8.74
C THR A 472 -9.85 23.48 10.24
N LEU A 473 -10.13 22.26 10.69
CA LEU A 473 -10.02 21.82 12.08
C LEU A 473 -9.07 20.62 12.17
N ASP A 474 -8.04 20.70 13.00
CA ASP A 474 -7.20 19.54 13.34
C ASP A 474 -8.02 18.55 14.18
N THR A 475 -8.05 17.26 13.80
CA THR A 475 -8.81 16.23 14.53
C THR A 475 -8.26 15.99 15.94
N LEU A 476 -7.04 16.44 16.24
CA LEU A 476 -6.48 16.48 17.59
C LEU A 476 -7.31 17.40 18.51
N ASP A 477 -7.89 18.48 18.01
CA ASP A 477 -8.79 19.37 18.77
C ASP A 477 -10.08 18.63 19.21
N MET A 478 -10.48 17.56 18.49
CA MET A 478 -11.63 16.69 18.80
C MET A 478 -11.27 15.42 19.59
N THR A 479 -9.98 15.15 19.76
CA THR A 479 -9.45 13.95 20.42
C THR A 479 -9.35 14.14 21.93
N GLY A 480 -9.74 13.12 22.71
CA GLY A 480 -9.54 13.09 24.16
C GLY A 480 -10.21 11.85 24.79
N PRO A 481 -9.92 11.56 26.08
CA PRO A 481 -10.50 10.42 26.80
C PRO A 481 -12.03 10.49 26.83
N ASP A 482 -12.69 9.51 26.21
CA ASP A 482 -14.15 9.47 26.08
C ASP A 482 -14.67 8.06 25.73
N PHE A 483 -15.99 7.98 25.56
CA PHE A 483 -16.68 6.75 25.19
C PHE A 483 -17.31 6.73 23.79
N VAL A 484 -17.22 7.83 23.05
CA VAL A 484 -18.06 8.11 21.86
C VAL A 484 -17.22 8.52 20.65
N GLY A 485 -17.78 8.39 19.45
CA GLY A 485 -17.12 8.82 18.21
C GLY A 485 -18.01 9.73 17.35
N PRO A 486 -17.47 10.28 16.27
CA PRO A 486 -18.14 11.26 15.42
C PRO A 486 -19.33 10.67 14.67
N VAL A 487 -20.45 11.40 14.72
CA VAL A 487 -21.67 11.19 13.92
C VAL A 487 -21.87 12.41 13.03
N ILE A 488 -21.93 12.19 11.73
CA ILE A 488 -22.09 13.25 10.73
C ILE A 488 -23.54 13.28 10.28
N GLY A 489 -24.18 14.45 10.35
CA GLY A 489 -25.59 14.57 10.04
C GLY A 489 -26.05 16.00 9.79
N VAL A 490 -27.30 16.10 9.35
CA VAL A 490 -27.97 17.37 9.09
C VAL A 490 -28.80 17.77 10.29
N PHE A 491 -28.97 19.08 10.48
CA PHE A 491 -29.82 19.60 11.55
C PHE A 491 -30.62 20.83 11.10
N ALA A 492 -31.73 21.10 11.79
CA ALA A 492 -32.55 22.29 11.61
C ALA A 492 -32.95 22.91 12.95
N LEU A 493 -32.59 24.18 13.17
CA LEU A 493 -32.80 24.92 14.41
C LEU A 493 -33.60 26.19 14.12
N ALA A 494 -34.76 26.34 14.78
CA ALA A 494 -35.58 27.56 14.71
C ALA A 494 -36.53 27.64 15.92
N GLN A 495 -36.95 28.86 16.26
CA GLN A 495 -37.97 29.09 17.30
C GLN A 495 -39.37 28.72 16.82
N GLU A 496 -39.64 28.93 15.53
CA GLU A 496 -40.88 28.53 14.87
C GLU A 496 -40.70 27.19 14.14
N SER A 497 -41.80 26.47 13.91
CA SER A 497 -41.76 25.21 13.17
C SER A 497 -41.57 25.48 11.68
N VAL A 498 -40.39 25.17 11.17
CA VAL A 498 -39.98 25.32 9.76
C VAL A 498 -39.52 23.97 9.26
N THR A 499 -40.03 23.52 8.12
CA THR A 499 -39.56 22.28 7.49
C THR A 499 -38.50 22.62 6.44
N VAL A 500 -37.32 22.02 6.59
CA VAL A 500 -36.20 22.14 5.65
C VAL A 500 -36.11 20.86 4.82
N GLU A 501 -35.96 21.01 3.51
CA GLU A 501 -35.78 19.90 2.60
C GLU A 501 -34.29 19.73 2.25
N VAL A 502 -33.77 18.51 2.44
CA VAL A 502 -32.40 18.10 2.13
C VAL A 502 -32.47 17.08 1.01
N VAL A 503 -31.93 17.39 -0.17
CA VAL A 503 -32.16 16.59 -1.40
C VAL A 503 -31.07 15.58 -1.73
N ASP A 504 -29.89 15.72 -1.14
CA ASP A 504 -28.75 14.81 -1.38
C ASP A 504 -27.86 14.76 -0.15
N LEU A 505 -28.23 13.96 0.85
CA LEU A 505 -27.38 13.68 2.01
C LEU A 505 -26.47 12.50 1.71
N GLN A 506 -25.17 12.78 1.65
CA GLN A 506 -24.12 11.80 1.51
C GLN A 506 -23.25 11.82 2.76
N VAL A 507 -23.22 10.71 3.50
CA VAL A 507 -22.40 10.59 4.70
C VAL A 507 -21.37 9.50 4.48
N ASP A 508 -20.11 9.83 4.75
CA ASP A 508 -19.00 8.89 4.74
C ASP A 508 -18.75 8.20 3.40
N VAL A 509 -18.81 9.02 2.35
CA VAL A 509 -18.50 8.60 0.99
C VAL A 509 -17.00 8.60 0.78
N ASP A 510 -16.51 7.48 0.26
CA ASP A 510 -15.17 7.43 -0.28
C ASP A 510 -15.17 8.27 -1.58
N PRO A 511 -14.41 9.37 -1.68
CA PRO A 511 -14.33 10.18 -2.90
C PRO A 511 -13.78 9.39 -4.09
N PHE A 512 -13.25 8.18 -3.87
CA PHE A 512 -12.85 7.23 -4.88
C PHE A 512 -13.91 6.15 -5.15
N SER A 513 -15.16 6.31 -4.68
CA SER A 513 -16.23 5.30 -4.80
C SER A 513 -16.75 5.05 -6.23
N ASP A 514 -16.81 6.08 -7.08
CA ASP A 514 -17.05 5.88 -8.52
C ASP A 514 -15.84 5.23 -9.22
N LEU A 515 -14.64 5.41 -8.64
CA LEU A 515 -13.45 4.63 -8.95
C LEU A 515 -13.49 3.21 -8.35
N HIS A 516 -14.30 2.95 -7.32
CA HIS A 516 -14.38 1.66 -6.59
C HIS A 516 -15.27 0.61 -7.26
N SER A 517 -16.07 0.99 -8.27
CA SER A 517 -16.58 0.00 -9.24
C SER A 517 -15.45 -0.57 -10.12
N LEU A 518 -14.30 0.13 -10.18
CA LEU A 518 -13.15 -0.21 -11.02
C LEU A 518 -11.87 -0.53 -10.24
N THR A 519 -11.80 -0.29 -8.93
CA THR A 519 -10.60 -0.54 -8.10
C THR A 519 -10.92 -0.86 -6.63
N ARG A 520 -11.16 -2.12 -6.27
CA ARG A 520 -10.95 -2.61 -4.88
C ARG A 520 -9.64 -3.40 -4.80
N VAL A 521 -8.53 -2.73 -4.50
CA VAL A 521 -7.30 -3.37 -3.99
C VAL A 521 -6.73 -2.51 -2.86
N LYS A 522 -7.02 -2.92 -1.62
CA LYS A 522 -6.51 -2.36 -0.35
C LYS A 522 -4.98 -2.37 -0.29
N ALA A 523 -4.44 -1.35 0.36
CA ALA A 523 -3.03 -1.24 0.75
C ALA A 523 -2.65 -2.38 1.73
N THR A 524 -2.06 -3.45 1.20
CA THR A 524 -1.21 -4.36 1.96
C THR A 524 0.19 -3.73 1.94
N GLY A 525 0.53 -2.98 2.99
CA GLY A 525 1.87 -2.44 3.16
C GLY A 525 2.87 -3.60 3.17
N ILE A 526 3.79 -3.59 2.21
CA ILE A 526 4.97 -4.47 2.10
C ILE A 526 4.70 -5.90 1.59
N MET A 527 3.55 -6.54 1.83
CA MET A 527 3.25 -7.88 1.25
C MET A 527 2.56 -7.87 -0.13
N GLY A 528 1.98 -6.74 -0.57
CA GLY A 528 1.34 -6.61 -1.88
C GLY A 528 2.32 -6.71 -3.08
N LEU A 529 3.62 -6.66 -2.81
CA LEU A 529 4.69 -6.91 -3.78
C LEU A 529 4.84 -8.40 -4.14
N LEU A 530 4.23 -9.30 -3.35
CA LEU A 530 4.39 -10.76 -3.43
C LEU A 530 3.06 -11.52 -3.56
N THR A 531 2.01 -10.93 -4.14
CA THR A 531 0.82 -11.67 -4.62
C THR A 531 0.89 -12.01 -6.13
N PRO A 532 1.04 -13.29 -6.53
CA PRO A 532 1.02 -13.70 -7.93
C PRO A 532 -0.23 -13.15 -8.65
N PRO A 533 -0.15 -12.65 -9.90
CA PRO A 533 -1.34 -12.44 -10.71
C PRO A 533 -2.21 -13.70 -10.68
N GLN A 534 -3.51 -13.51 -10.42
CA GLN A 534 -4.51 -14.50 -10.86
C GLN A 534 -4.23 -14.79 -12.33
N ARG A 535 -4.35 -16.07 -12.74
CA ARG A 535 -4.38 -16.44 -14.16
C ARG A 535 -5.56 -15.71 -14.82
N THR A 536 -5.38 -14.44 -15.15
CA THR A 536 -6.15 -13.75 -16.17
C THR A 536 -5.84 -14.48 -17.48
N GLN A 537 -6.89 -14.66 -18.28
CA GLN A 537 -6.87 -15.41 -19.52
C GLN A 537 -5.56 -15.25 -20.29
N LYS A 538 -5.05 -16.34 -20.88
CA LYS A 538 -4.03 -16.29 -21.93
C LYS A 538 -4.58 -15.45 -23.09
N VAL A 539 -4.48 -14.13 -23.02
CA VAL A 539 -4.55 -13.28 -24.21
C VAL A 539 -3.19 -13.44 -24.87
N ILE A 540 -3.13 -14.30 -25.89
CA ILE A 540 -1.97 -14.39 -26.77
C ILE A 540 -2.18 -13.26 -27.78
N PRO A 541 -1.36 -12.20 -27.78
CA PRO A 541 -1.49 -11.13 -28.78
C PRO A 541 -1.33 -11.72 -30.19
N ASP A 542 -2.22 -11.30 -31.09
CA ASP A 542 -2.22 -11.78 -32.47
C ASP A 542 -0.87 -11.49 -33.14
N LYS A 543 -0.33 -12.51 -33.79
CA LYS A 543 0.95 -12.38 -34.49
C LYS A 543 0.71 -11.57 -35.78
N PRO A 544 1.44 -10.46 -36.03
CA PRO A 544 1.27 -9.71 -37.27
C PRO A 544 1.60 -10.59 -38.48
N ALA A 545 1.03 -10.23 -39.64
CA ALA A 545 1.34 -10.91 -40.89
C ALA A 545 2.86 -10.85 -41.14
N LYS A 546 3.39 -11.87 -41.82
CA LYS A 546 4.83 -11.97 -42.09
C LYS A 546 5.31 -10.71 -42.82
N GLY A 547 6.23 -9.98 -42.21
CA GLY A 547 6.76 -8.71 -42.76
C GLY A 547 5.99 -7.46 -42.34
N HIS A 548 5.05 -7.55 -41.40
CA HIS A 548 4.30 -6.41 -40.86
C HIS A 548 4.54 -6.25 -39.35
N PHE A 549 4.11 -5.12 -38.79
CA PHE A 549 4.11 -4.84 -37.34
C PHE A 549 2.87 -4.02 -36.96
N PHE A 550 2.44 -4.12 -35.70
CA PHE A 550 1.31 -3.35 -35.17
C PHE A 550 1.77 -2.03 -34.56
N PHE A 551 1.05 -0.95 -34.84
CA PHE A 551 1.25 0.37 -34.24
C PHE A 551 -0.08 1.12 -34.16
N ALA A 552 -0.43 1.64 -32.97
CA ALA A 552 -1.68 2.36 -32.68
C ALA A 552 -2.94 1.71 -33.29
N GLY A 553 -3.14 0.40 -33.06
CA GLY A 553 -4.28 -0.38 -33.57
C GLY A 553 -4.33 -0.63 -35.09
N LYS A 554 -3.28 -0.30 -35.85
CA LYS A 554 -3.14 -0.59 -37.29
C LYS A 554 -1.94 -1.47 -37.58
N GLU A 555 -2.00 -2.20 -38.70
CA GLU A 555 -0.91 -3.01 -39.22
C GLU A 555 -0.13 -2.25 -40.31
N PHE A 556 1.18 -2.11 -40.14
CA PHE A 556 2.08 -1.44 -41.09
C PHE A 556 3.10 -2.42 -41.66
N ALA A 557 3.47 -2.23 -42.94
CA ALA A 557 4.53 -3.01 -43.57
C ALA A 557 5.90 -2.63 -42.98
N ARG A 558 6.73 -3.63 -42.65
CA ARG A 558 8.10 -3.40 -42.19
C ARG A 558 8.94 -2.84 -43.32
N VAL A 559 9.64 -1.75 -43.04
CA VAL A 559 10.54 -1.12 -43.99
C VAL A 559 11.97 -1.58 -43.68
N PRO A 560 12.69 -2.23 -44.60
CA PRO A 560 14.06 -2.63 -44.35
C PRO A 560 14.96 -1.40 -44.18
N TRP A 561 15.45 -1.18 -42.96
CA TRP A 561 16.25 0.01 -42.59
C TRP A 561 17.48 0.20 -43.50
N TRP A 562 18.07 -0.88 -44.01
CA TRP A 562 19.24 -0.82 -44.90
C TRP A 562 18.95 -0.25 -46.30
N LYS A 563 17.66 -0.14 -46.68
CA LYS A 563 17.23 0.48 -47.96
C LYS A 563 16.91 1.97 -47.83
N ARG A 564 16.76 2.49 -46.61
CA ARG A 564 16.39 3.89 -46.30
C ARG A 564 17.66 4.65 -45.89
N SER A 565 17.96 5.78 -46.52
CA SER A 565 19.24 6.47 -46.31
C SER A 565 19.31 7.12 -44.93
N ASN A 566 18.25 7.82 -44.54
CA ASN A 566 18.18 8.56 -43.28
C ASN A 566 18.09 7.57 -42.09
N MET A 567 17.36 6.46 -42.23
CA MET A 567 17.36 5.40 -41.20
C MET A 567 18.74 4.78 -40.95
N ARG A 568 19.57 4.58 -42.00
CA ARG A 568 20.94 4.06 -41.83
C ARG A 568 21.81 5.01 -41.02
N ILE A 569 21.70 6.31 -41.28
CA ILE A 569 22.44 7.35 -40.54
C ILE A 569 21.99 7.36 -39.08
N LEU A 570 20.68 7.31 -38.83
CA LEU A 570 20.14 7.24 -37.48
C LEU A 570 20.66 5.99 -36.74
N TYR A 571 20.67 4.83 -37.39
CA TYR A 571 21.10 3.58 -36.74
C TYR A 571 22.60 3.57 -36.48
N PHE A 572 23.39 4.19 -37.34
CA PHE A 572 24.81 4.44 -37.07
C PHE A 572 25.00 5.31 -35.82
N TYR A 573 24.21 6.37 -35.64
CA TYR A 573 24.23 7.18 -34.42
C TYR A 573 23.79 6.39 -33.18
N ILE A 574 22.76 5.55 -33.30
CA ILE A 574 22.34 4.67 -32.21
C ILE A 574 23.46 3.70 -31.82
N VAL A 575 24.21 3.15 -32.78
CA VAL A 575 25.38 2.30 -32.48
C VAL A 575 26.45 3.06 -31.70
N ILE A 576 26.68 4.36 -32.00
CA ILE A 576 27.58 5.19 -31.19
C ILE A 576 27.01 5.38 -29.77
N LEU A 577 25.71 5.62 -29.62
CA LEU A 577 25.08 5.71 -28.29
C LEU A 577 25.18 4.40 -27.51
N ILE A 578 25.11 3.25 -28.18
CA ILE A 578 25.28 1.93 -27.56
C ILE A 578 26.68 1.77 -26.94
N LEU A 579 27.71 2.48 -27.44
CA LEU A 579 29.05 2.47 -26.84
C LEU A 579 29.08 3.01 -25.41
N THR A 580 28.03 3.71 -24.96
CA THR A 580 27.91 4.15 -23.56
C THR A 580 27.87 2.97 -22.60
N ASN A 581 27.09 1.93 -22.91
CA ASN A 581 27.08 0.69 -22.14
C ASN A 581 28.39 -0.10 -22.30
N THR A 582 29.04 -0.02 -23.46
CA THR A 582 30.40 -0.57 -23.65
C THR A 582 31.41 0.12 -22.71
N ALA A 583 31.33 1.43 -22.54
CA ALA A 583 32.19 2.17 -21.60
C ALA A 583 31.94 1.69 -20.16
N ASN A 584 30.67 1.63 -19.73
CA ASN A 584 30.29 1.11 -18.42
C ASN A 584 30.80 -0.33 -18.17
N GLY A 585 30.67 -1.20 -19.18
CA GLY A 585 31.17 -2.58 -19.14
C GLY A 585 32.67 -2.69 -18.97
N PHE A 586 33.42 -1.82 -19.67
CA PHE A 586 34.85 -1.74 -19.50
C PHE A 586 35.18 -1.32 -18.07
N ASP A 587 34.56 -0.22 -17.62
CA ASP A 587 34.83 0.44 -16.35
C ASP A 587 34.55 -0.46 -15.16
N GLY A 588 33.39 -1.13 -15.17
CA GLY A 588 32.96 -2.03 -14.12
C GLY A 588 33.78 -3.33 -14.07
N SER A 589 34.10 -3.94 -15.20
CA SER A 589 34.77 -5.25 -15.20
C SER A 589 36.29 -5.18 -14.99
N MET A 590 36.89 -4.01 -15.25
CA MET A 590 38.35 -3.86 -15.21
C MET A 590 38.96 -4.25 -13.87
N MET A 591 38.22 -4.01 -12.77
CA MET A 591 38.74 -4.25 -11.42
C MET A 591 39.10 -5.72 -11.16
N ASN A 592 38.37 -6.66 -11.76
CA ASN A 592 38.71 -8.08 -11.71
C ASN A 592 40.09 -8.36 -12.32
N GLY A 593 40.40 -7.72 -13.45
CA GLY A 593 41.69 -7.85 -14.11
C GLY A 593 42.81 -7.23 -13.28
N LEU A 594 42.60 -6.01 -12.77
CA LEU A 594 43.62 -5.28 -11.98
C LEU A 594 44.02 -6.02 -10.71
N GLN A 595 43.08 -6.65 -10.02
CA GLN A 595 43.34 -7.44 -8.81
C GLN A 595 44.32 -8.60 -9.07
N THR A 596 44.45 -9.08 -10.30
CA THR A 596 45.35 -10.18 -10.68
C THR A 596 46.76 -9.70 -11.04
N LEU A 597 46.95 -8.40 -11.25
CA LEU A 597 48.24 -7.80 -11.60
C LEU A 597 49.10 -7.57 -10.35
N SER A 598 50.31 -8.14 -10.32
CA SER A 598 51.23 -8.02 -9.17
C SER A 598 51.60 -6.56 -8.87
N TYR A 599 51.92 -5.76 -9.89
CA TYR A 599 52.27 -4.34 -9.71
C TYR A 599 51.12 -3.50 -9.13
N TRP A 600 49.87 -3.84 -9.44
CA TRP A 600 48.72 -3.16 -8.82
C TRP A 600 48.61 -3.54 -7.35
N GLN A 601 48.75 -4.83 -7.03
CA GLN A 601 48.71 -5.31 -5.64
C GLN A 601 49.83 -4.68 -4.80
N GLU A 602 51.07 -4.71 -5.28
CA GLU A 602 52.23 -4.13 -4.57
C GLU A 602 52.06 -2.62 -4.37
N TYR A 603 51.62 -1.89 -5.40
CA TYR A 603 51.45 -0.44 -5.34
C TYR A 603 50.41 -0.01 -4.29
N PHE A 604 49.33 -0.77 -4.15
CA PHE A 604 48.25 -0.50 -3.18
C PHE A 604 48.34 -1.34 -1.90
N ASN A 605 49.51 -1.92 -1.61
CA ASN A 605 49.81 -2.67 -0.39
C ASN A 605 48.87 -3.88 -0.15
N HIS A 606 48.66 -4.69 -1.18
CA HIS A 606 47.84 -5.92 -1.20
C HIS A 606 46.46 -5.74 -0.55
N PRO A 607 45.57 -4.93 -1.14
CA PRO A 607 44.27 -4.62 -0.53
C PRO A 607 43.43 -5.89 -0.33
N ARG A 608 42.82 -6.01 0.86
CA ARG A 608 41.95 -7.12 1.29
C ARG A 608 40.74 -6.62 2.07
N GLY A 609 39.76 -7.50 2.34
CA GLY A 609 38.58 -7.22 3.14
C GLY A 609 37.86 -5.94 2.72
N SER A 610 37.62 -5.03 3.67
CA SER A 610 36.92 -3.77 3.47
C SER A 610 37.63 -2.78 2.53
N ILE A 611 38.97 -2.80 2.48
CA ILE A 611 39.74 -1.90 1.59
C ILE A 611 39.55 -2.32 0.12
N LEU A 612 39.64 -3.63 -0.15
CA LEU A 612 39.36 -4.18 -1.48
C LEU A 612 37.89 -3.98 -1.87
N GLY A 613 36.98 -4.15 -0.91
CA GLY A 613 35.57 -3.82 -1.08
C GLY A 613 35.37 -2.36 -1.48
N LEU A 614 36.07 -1.41 -0.86
CA LEU A 614 35.95 0.01 -1.21
C LEU A 614 36.48 0.33 -2.61
N PHE A 615 37.58 -0.32 -3.05
CA PHE A 615 38.06 -0.19 -4.43
C PHE A 615 36.99 -0.54 -5.45
N ASN A 616 36.32 -1.68 -5.26
CA ASN A 616 35.25 -2.13 -6.13
C ASN A 616 34.02 -1.21 -6.02
N ALA A 617 33.58 -0.91 -4.79
CA ALA A 617 32.31 -0.21 -4.51
C ALA A 617 32.32 1.29 -4.82
N SER A 618 33.51 1.91 -4.91
CA SER A 618 33.68 3.35 -5.12
C SER A 618 32.98 3.90 -6.36
N MET A 619 32.93 3.13 -7.46
CA MET A 619 32.20 3.53 -8.67
C MET A 619 30.70 3.54 -8.42
N SER A 620 30.15 2.48 -7.80
CA SER A 620 28.72 2.40 -7.50
C SER A 620 28.29 3.45 -6.48
N LEU A 621 29.17 3.81 -5.53
CA LEU A 621 28.94 4.93 -4.60
C LEU A 621 28.79 6.26 -5.34
N GLY A 622 29.68 6.53 -6.31
CA GLY A 622 29.57 7.71 -7.17
C GLY A 622 28.28 7.73 -7.98
N SER A 623 27.88 6.58 -8.53
CA SER A 623 26.62 6.45 -9.29
C SER A 623 25.39 6.68 -8.41
N LEU A 624 25.36 6.21 -7.16
CA LEU A 624 24.27 6.47 -6.20
C LEU A 624 24.10 7.97 -5.94
N ILE A 625 25.21 8.71 -5.80
CA ILE A 625 25.18 10.17 -5.63
C ILE A 625 24.66 10.84 -6.91
N GLY A 626 25.11 10.37 -8.08
CA GLY A 626 24.68 10.87 -9.37
C GLY A 626 23.18 10.75 -9.63
N LEU A 627 22.54 9.66 -9.18
CA LEU A 627 21.12 9.39 -9.43
C LEU A 627 20.16 10.48 -8.93
N PHE A 628 20.54 11.24 -7.89
CA PHE A 628 19.75 12.37 -7.41
C PHE A 628 19.76 13.57 -8.36
N VAL A 629 20.75 13.65 -9.24
CA VAL A 629 20.95 14.77 -10.18
C VAL A 629 20.39 14.44 -11.57
N VAL A 630 20.46 13.18 -11.98
CA VAL A 630 20.13 12.73 -13.35
C VAL A 630 18.73 13.16 -13.82
N PRO A 631 17.62 12.93 -13.08
CA PRO A 631 16.28 13.27 -13.57
C PRO A 631 16.13 14.76 -13.88
N TYR A 632 16.65 15.62 -13.00
CA TYR A 632 16.59 17.06 -13.17
C TYR A 632 17.44 17.55 -14.35
N LEU A 633 18.64 17.00 -14.51
CA LEU A 633 19.54 17.38 -15.60
C LEU A 633 18.94 17.01 -16.97
N VAL A 634 18.42 15.80 -17.08
CA VAL A 634 18.00 15.19 -18.35
C VAL A 634 16.65 15.74 -18.82
N ASP A 635 15.77 16.17 -17.91
CA ASP A 635 14.52 16.86 -18.23
C ASP A 635 14.71 18.37 -18.48
N TRP A 636 15.68 18.99 -17.81
CA TRP A 636 16.00 20.40 -18.02
C TRP A 636 16.75 20.64 -19.33
N ALA A 637 17.87 19.94 -19.56
CA ALA A 637 18.82 20.23 -20.63
C ALA A 637 18.70 19.31 -21.86
N GLY A 638 17.88 18.25 -21.81
CA GLY A 638 17.74 17.28 -22.90
C GLY A 638 18.69 16.09 -22.78
N ARG A 639 18.47 15.07 -23.61
CA ARG A 639 19.18 13.79 -23.49
C ARG A 639 20.61 13.88 -24.00
N LYS A 640 20.86 14.64 -25.08
CA LYS A 640 22.21 14.82 -25.65
C LYS A 640 23.15 15.51 -24.67
N VAL A 641 22.68 16.56 -24.00
CA VAL A 641 23.49 17.34 -23.04
C VAL A 641 23.85 16.48 -21.84
N GLY A 642 22.92 15.62 -21.37
CA GLY A 642 23.22 14.62 -20.35
C GLY A 642 24.39 13.71 -20.74
N VAL A 643 24.35 13.12 -21.94
CA VAL A 643 25.44 12.27 -22.46
C VAL A 643 26.77 13.03 -22.52
N GLN A 644 26.77 14.29 -22.99
CA GLN A 644 27.98 15.12 -23.06
C GLN A 644 28.60 15.37 -21.68
N ILE A 645 27.80 15.81 -20.71
CA ILE A 645 28.26 16.09 -19.35
C ILE A 645 28.83 14.83 -18.71
N GLY A 646 28.12 13.70 -18.82
CA GLY A 646 28.58 12.43 -18.26
C GLY A 646 29.90 11.97 -18.89
N CYS A 647 30.03 12.02 -20.22
CA CYS A 647 31.29 11.68 -20.90
C CYS A 647 32.47 12.56 -20.47
N ILE A 648 32.27 13.88 -20.31
CA ILE A 648 33.33 14.79 -19.84
C ILE A 648 33.79 14.41 -18.42
N LEU A 649 32.84 14.15 -17.51
CA LEU A 649 33.16 13.71 -16.14
C LEU A 649 33.89 12.37 -16.12
N MET A 650 33.46 11.41 -16.95
CA MET A 650 34.15 10.13 -17.10
C MET A 650 35.60 10.31 -17.60
N LEU A 651 35.85 11.20 -18.57
CA LEU A 651 37.20 11.45 -19.08
C LEU A 651 38.12 12.08 -18.01
N LEU A 652 37.60 13.02 -17.22
CA LEU A 652 38.33 13.59 -16.09
C LEU A 652 38.67 12.50 -15.05
N ALA A 653 37.71 11.63 -14.75
CA ALA A 653 37.90 10.52 -13.84
C ALA A 653 38.94 9.50 -14.35
N VAL A 654 38.91 9.14 -15.62
CA VAL A 654 39.89 8.24 -16.25
C VAL A 654 41.31 8.82 -16.16
N GLY A 655 41.46 10.13 -16.42
CA GLY A 655 42.75 10.82 -16.26
C GLY A 655 43.28 10.76 -14.82
N LEU A 656 42.41 11.03 -13.83
CA LEU A 656 42.76 10.93 -12.41
C LEU A 656 43.09 9.49 -12.01
N GLN A 657 42.36 8.50 -12.51
CA GLN A 657 42.56 7.10 -12.17
C GLN A 657 43.86 6.54 -12.76
N ALA A 658 44.14 6.82 -14.04
CA ALA A 658 45.39 6.43 -14.68
C ALA A 658 46.61 7.15 -14.05
N GLY A 659 46.40 8.37 -13.54
CA GLY A 659 47.40 9.16 -12.83
C GLY A 659 47.49 8.90 -11.33
N ALA A 660 46.73 7.96 -10.78
CA ALA A 660 46.59 7.79 -9.33
C ALA A 660 47.94 7.53 -8.64
N GLN A 661 48.19 8.27 -7.55
CA GLN A 661 49.42 8.20 -6.76
C GLN A 661 49.25 7.48 -5.41
N ASN A 662 48.02 7.31 -4.96
CA ASN A 662 47.68 6.69 -3.70
C ASN A 662 46.24 6.16 -3.74
N PHE A 663 45.86 5.41 -2.70
CA PHE A 663 44.52 4.85 -2.53
C PHE A 663 43.40 5.89 -2.67
N GLY A 664 43.53 7.03 -1.98
CA GLY A 664 42.49 8.07 -1.96
C GLY A 664 42.24 8.67 -3.34
N MET A 665 43.29 8.94 -4.11
CA MET A 665 43.17 9.46 -5.48
C MET A 665 42.48 8.47 -6.42
N PHE A 666 42.78 7.18 -6.28
CA PHE A 666 42.14 6.13 -7.09
C PHE A 666 40.65 5.98 -6.75
N VAL A 667 40.30 5.98 -5.46
CA VAL A 667 38.91 5.93 -4.99
C VAL A 667 38.13 7.17 -5.42
N ALA A 668 38.70 8.36 -5.27
CA ALA A 668 38.07 9.61 -5.70
C ALA A 668 37.83 9.62 -7.21
N ALA A 669 38.80 9.16 -8.01
CA ALA A 669 38.64 9.04 -9.45
C ALA A 669 37.47 8.10 -9.81
N ARG A 670 37.34 6.95 -9.14
CA ARG A 670 36.24 6.01 -9.38
C ARG A 670 34.87 6.57 -8.96
N ILE A 671 34.79 7.35 -7.88
CA ILE A 671 33.54 8.04 -7.49
C ILE A 671 33.12 9.03 -8.58
N ILE A 672 34.05 9.83 -9.11
CA ILE A 672 33.75 10.76 -10.22
C ILE A 672 33.35 9.97 -11.48
N LEU A 673 34.03 8.85 -11.75
CA LEU A 673 33.71 7.97 -12.88
C LEU A 673 32.26 7.47 -12.77
N GLY A 674 31.88 6.94 -11.60
CA GLY A 674 30.53 6.45 -11.35
C GLY A 674 29.45 7.51 -11.44
N PHE A 675 29.75 8.73 -10.99
CA PHE A 675 28.84 9.87 -11.12
C PHE A 675 28.58 10.23 -12.59
N GLY A 676 29.64 10.31 -13.40
CA GLY A 676 29.53 10.58 -14.84
C GLY A 676 28.85 9.44 -15.61
N ASP A 677 29.20 8.20 -15.28
CA ASP A 677 28.64 6.98 -15.86
C ASP A 677 27.13 6.87 -15.62
N CYS A 678 26.67 7.19 -14.40
CA CYS A 678 25.25 7.24 -14.06
C CYS A 678 24.46 8.25 -14.92
N ILE A 679 25.02 9.44 -15.19
CA ILE A 679 24.38 10.43 -16.07
C ILE A 679 24.26 9.89 -17.49
N VAL A 680 25.31 9.26 -18.00
CA VAL A 680 25.32 8.67 -19.34
C VAL A 680 24.29 7.54 -19.46
N LEU A 681 24.27 6.61 -18.49
CA LEU A 681 23.33 5.48 -18.46
C LEU A 681 21.87 5.92 -18.23
N GLY A 682 21.67 7.06 -17.56
CA GLY A 682 20.34 7.67 -17.42
C GLY A 682 19.86 8.43 -18.67
N SER A 683 20.76 8.78 -19.59
CA SER A 683 20.45 9.61 -20.76
C SER A 683 20.41 8.83 -22.07
N ALA A 684 21.40 7.97 -22.33
CA ALA A 684 21.58 7.33 -23.63
C ALA A 684 20.52 6.27 -23.98
N PRO A 685 20.12 5.35 -23.09
CA PRO A 685 19.04 4.40 -23.39
C PRO A 685 17.69 5.08 -23.68
N LEU A 686 17.39 6.16 -22.96
CA LEU A 686 16.19 6.97 -23.23
C LEU A 686 16.26 7.62 -24.61
N LEU A 687 17.40 8.23 -24.97
CA LEU A 687 17.58 8.81 -26.29
C LEU A 687 17.41 7.75 -27.40
N ILE A 688 18.00 6.56 -27.24
CA ILE A 688 17.82 5.44 -28.19
C ILE A 688 16.34 5.06 -28.32
N ALA A 689 15.64 4.90 -27.21
CA ALA A 689 14.22 4.52 -27.22
C ALA A 689 13.31 5.58 -27.86
N GLU A 690 13.67 6.87 -27.72
CA GLU A 690 12.86 8.00 -28.18
C GLU A 690 13.12 8.38 -29.65
N ILE A 691 14.31 8.06 -30.21
CA ILE A 691 14.63 8.33 -31.62
C ILE A 691 14.52 7.10 -32.52
N ALA A 692 14.52 5.87 -31.96
CA ALA A 692 14.44 4.66 -32.77
C ALA A 692 13.04 4.44 -33.35
N HIS A 693 13.01 4.08 -34.63
CA HIS A 693 11.78 3.67 -35.31
C HIS A 693 11.09 2.52 -34.56
N PRO A 694 9.77 2.61 -34.29
CA PRO A 694 9.01 1.61 -33.53
C PRO A 694 9.22 0.14 -33.95
N GLN A 695 9.44 -0.16 -35.23
CA GLN A 695 9.58 -1.53 -35.74
C GLN A 695 10.84 -2.28 -35.23
N ASP A 696 11.91 -1.55 -34.90
CA ASP A 696 13.24 -2.08 -34.53
C ASP A 696 13.68 -1.65 -33.11
N ARG A 697 12.89 -0.77 -32.46
CA ARG A 697 13.19 -0.17 -31.15
C ARG A 697 13.57 -1.19 -30.09
N ALA A 698 12.79 -2.26 -29.93
CA ALA A 698 13.02 -3.27 -28.89
C ALA A 698 14.39 -3.95 -29.05
N ILE A 699 14.81 -4.23 -30.28
CA ILE A 699 16.12 -4.82 -30.58
C ILE A 699 17.24 -3.83 -30.24
N LEU A 700 17.11 -2.56 -30.66
CA LEU A 700 18.13 -1.54 -30.44
C LEU A 700 18.33 -1.19 -28.96
N VAL A 701 17.23 -1.09 -28.19
CA VAL A 701 17.30 -0.86 -26.73
C VAL A 701 17.91 -2.07 -26.02
N THR A 702 17.55 -3.29 -26.42
CA THR A 702 18.12 -4.53 -25.85
C THR A 702 19.62 -4.66 -26.18
N LEU A 703 20.02 -4.32 -27.41
CA LEU A 703 21.43 -4.29 -27.82
C LEU A 703 22.25 -3.28 -27.01
N SER A 704 21.65 -2.17 -26.61
CA SER A 704 22.29 -1.20 -25.72
C SER A 704 22.68 -1.85 -24.39
N GLY A 705 21.73 -2.50 -23.70
CA GLY A 705 22.03 -3.21 -22.44
C GLY A 705 23.01 -4.37 -22.63
N ALA A 706 22.86 -5.16 -23.70
CA ALA A 706 23.76 -6.28 -24.02
C ALA A 706 25.22 -5.84 -24.23
N SER A 707 25.46 -4.59 -24.67
CA SER A 707 26.78 -4.09 -25.01
C SER A 707 27.69 -3.84 -23.81
N TYR A 708 27.17 -3.94 -22.58
CA TYR A 708 28.01 -4.05 -21.38
C TYR A 708 29.08 -5.15 -21.54
N HIS A 709 28.71 -6.30 -22.09
CA HIS A 709 29.64 -7.42 -22.28
C HIS A 709 30.71 -7.14 -23.33
N SER A 710 30.46 -6.25 -24.29
CA SER A 710 31.47 -5.76 -25.23
C SER A 710 32.58 -5.02 -24.48
N GLY A 711 32.20 -4.16 -23.55
CA GLY A 711 33.13 -3.44 -22.68
C GLY A 711 33.93 -4.38 -21.80
N ALA A 712 33.23 -5.33 -21.17
CA ALA A 712 33.85 -6.32 -20.30
C ALA A 712 34.83 -7.23 -21.05
N PHE A 713 34.47 -7.62 -22.27
CA PHE A 713 35.34 -8.35 -23.19
C PHE A 713 36.63 -7.56 -23.46
N ILE A 714 36.53 -6.30 -23.91
CA ILE A 714 37.71 -5.47 -24.22
C ILE A 714 38.60 -5.33 -22.96
N SER A 715 38.00 -5.00 -21.82
CA SER A 715 38.72 -4.80 -20.56
C SER A 715 39.47 -6.05 -20.09
N SER A 716 38.83 -7.22 -20.17
CA SER A 716 39.45 -8.50 -19.79
C SER A 716 40.63 -8.90 -20.69
N TRP A 717 40.54 -8.69 -22.01
CA TRP A 717 41.63 -8.98 -22.94
C TRP A 717 42.75 -7.94 -22.89
N VAL A 718 42.42 -6.67 -22.67
CA VAL A 718 43.40 -5.61 -22.44
C VAL A 718 44.21 -5.92 -21.18
N THR A 719 43.55 -6.26 -20.06
CA THR A 719 44.26 -6.62 -18.81
C THR A 719 45.08 -7.92 -18.94
N TYR A 720 44.61 -8.90 -19.72
CA TYR A 720 45.42 -10.07 -20.08
C TYR A 720 46.68 -9.66 -20.87
N GLY A 721 46.53 -8.78 -21.87
CA GLY A 721 47.64 -8.29 -22.68
C GLY A 721 48.66 -7.47 -21.88
N THR A 722 48.19 -6.66 -20.91
CA THR A 722 49.08 -5.85 -20.07
C THR A 722 49.73 -6.60 -18.93
N LEU A 723 49.36 -7.87 -18.69
CA LEU A 723 50.00 -8.75 -17.70
C LEU A 723 51.52 -8.84 -17.89
N GLN A 724 52.00 -8.81 -19.14
CA GLN A 724 53.41 -8.93 -19.47
C GLN A 724 54.22 -7.64 -19.22
N ILE A 725 53.55 -6.52 -18.93
CA ILE A 725 54.20 -5.23 -18.71
C ILE A 725 54.79 -5.20 -17.30
N LYS A 726 56.12 -5.17 -17.20
CA LYS A 726 56.86 -5.17 -15.93
C LYS A 726 56.97 -3.76 -15.30
N SER A 727 55.85 -3.06 -15.15
CA SER A 727 55.80 -1.75 -14.46
C SER A 727 54.37 -1.40 -14.04
N ASN A 728 54.20 -0.26 -13.34
CA ASN A 728 52.88 0.30 -13.02
C ASN A 728 52.03 0.62 -14.27
N TRP A 729 52.62 0.65 -15.47
CA TRP A 729 51.85 0.74 -16.72
C TRP A 729 50.97 -0.48 -16.98
N SER A 730 51.23 -1.62 -16.34
CA SER A 730 50.36 -2.80 -16.41
C SER A 730 48.91 -2.52 -16.02
N TRP A 731 48.67 -1.61 -15.06
CA TRP A 731 47.33 -1.21 -14.62
C TRP A 731 46.93 0.22 -15.03
N ARG A 732 47.90 1.11 -15.27
CA ARG A 732 47.62 2.47 -15.76
C ARG A 732 47.19 2.51 -17.22
N LEU A 733 47.76 1.66 -18.08
CA LEU A 733 47.37 1.60 -19.50
C LEU A 733 45.93 1.10 -19.69
N PRO A 734 45.49 -0.02 -19.06
CA PRO A 734 44.08 -0.42 -19.11
C PRO A 734 43.15 0.68 -18.59
N SER A 735 43.54 1.38 -17.52
CA SER A 735 42.76 2.51 -16.99
C SER A 735 42.64 3.64 -18.01
N LEU A 736 43.70 4.00 -18.72
CA LEU A 736 43.65 5.07 -19.73
C LEU A 736 42.78 4.68 -20.95
N LEU A 737 42.82 3.41 -21.36
CA LEU A 737 42.06 2.90 -22.51
C LEU A 737 40.53 2.94 -22.30
N GLN A 738 40.07 3.07 -21.05
CA GLN A 738 38.66 3.35 -20.72
C GLN A 738 38.10 4.57 -21.46
N SER A 739 38.96 5.58 -21.72
CA SER A 739 38.55 6.84 -22.36
C SER A 739 38.07 6.71 -23.81
N ILE A 740 38.46 5.65 -24.52
CA ILE A 740 38.24 5.52 -25.98
C ILE A 740 36.75 5.62 -26.34
N CYS A 741 35.89 4.89 -25.62
CA CYS A 741 34.45 4.90 -25.91
C CYS A 741 33.86 6.29 -25.67
N SER A 742 34.19 6.93 -24.54
CA SER A 742 33.70 8.26 -24.19
C SER A 742 34.16 9.35 -25.17
N VAL A 743 35.38 9.25 -25.72
CA VAL A 743 35.85 10.18 -26.77
C VAL A 743 35.03 10.00 -28.06
N ILE A 744 34.81 8.77 -28.50
CA ILE A 744 34.02 8.48 -29.71
C ILE A 744 32.59 9.00 -29.56
N ILE A 745 31.98 8.78 -28.39
CA ILE A 745 30.63 9.26 -28.09
C ILE A 745 30.58 10.80 -28.09
N LEU A 746 31.52 11.46 -27.42
CA LEU A 746 31.55 12.93 -27.34
C LEU A 746 31.74 13.59 -28.71
N ILE A 747 32.46 12.94 -29.62
CA ILE A 747 32.56 13.38 -31.02
C ILE A 747 31.22 13.11 -31.74
N GLY A 748 30.71 11.89 -31.69
CA GLY A 748 29.52 11.49 -32.45
C GLY A 748 28.23 12.20 -32.06
N ILE A 749 28.07 12.58 -30.78
CA ILE A 749 26.83 13.16 -30.22
C ILE A 749 26.44 14.49 -30.88
N PHE A 750 27.38 15.24 -31.47
CA PHE A 750 27.10 16.55 -32.07
C PHE A 750 26.11 16.46 -33.25
N TRP A 751 26.22 15.41 -34.06
CA TRP A 751 25.40 15.20 -35.26
C TRP A 751 24.08 14.47 -35.00
N MET A 752 23.87 13.96 -33.78
CA MET A 752 22.68 13.19 -33.46
C MET A 752 21.47 14.11 -33.27
N PRO A 753 20.25 13.69 -33.63
CA PRO A 753 19.05 14.42 -33.27
C PRO A 753 18.81 14.37 -31.76
N GLU A 754 18.11 15.38 -31.24
CA GLU A 754 17.56 15.33 -29.89
C GLU A 754 16.23 14.56 -29.90
N SER A 755 15.80 14.08 -28.73
CA SER A 755 14.54 13.37 -28.58
C SER A 755 13.32 14.17 -29.07
N PRO A 756 12.52 13.65 -30.01
CA PRO A 756 11.25 14.25 -30.43
C PRO A 756 10.31 14.49 -29.24
N ARG A 757 10.27 13.54 -28.29
CA ARG A 757 9.42 13.60 -27.11
C ARG A 757 9.82 14.75 -26.17
N TRP A 758 11.13 14.94 -25.95
CA TRP A 758 11.63 16.07 -25.17
C TRP A 758 11.37 17.40 -25.88
N LEU A 759 11.56 17.48 -27.20
CA LEU A 759 11.26 18.68 -28.00
C LEU A 759 9.78 19.08 -27.88
N LEU A 760 8.85 18.13 -27.98
CA LEU A 760 7.41 18.35 -27.75
C LEU A 760 7.12 18.81 -26.31
N SER A 761 7.83 18.28 -25.30
CA SER A 761 7.65 18.73 -23.91
C SER A 761 8.07 20.20 -23.67
N LYS A 762 8.97 20.74 -24.51
CA LYS A 762 9.42 22.14 -24.51
C LYS A 762 8.65 23.00 -25.53
N ASP A 763 7.50 22.52 -25.99
CA ASP A 763 6.61 23.19 -26.96
C ASP A 763 7.29 23.46 -28.32
N LYS A 764 8.33 22.69 -28.69
CA LYS A 764 9.04 22.78 -29.99
C LYS A 764 8.49 21.79 -31.01
N HIS A 765 7.22 21.96 -31.37
CA HIS A 765 6.47 20.99 -32.17
C HIS A 765 7.04 20.81 -33.59
N ASP A 766 7.43 21.90 -34.25
CA ASP A 766 7.95 21.87 -35.63
C ASP A 766 9.31 21.16 -35.73
N GLU A 767 10.14 21.31 -34.70
CA GLU A 767 11.44 20.63 -34.63
C GLU A 767 11.27 19.12 -34.40
N ALA A 768 10.31 18.74 -33.53
CA ALA A 768 9.98 17.34 -33.27
C ALA A 768 9.42 16.63 -34.52
N LEU A 769 8.48 17.27 -35.25
CA LEU A 769 7.93 16.72 -36.49
C LEU A 769 9.03 16.56 -37.55
N ARG A 770 9.92 17.56 -37.69
CA ARG A 770 11.03 17.50 -38.66
C ARG A 770 11.96 16.32 -38.40
N VAL A 771 12.28 16.02 -37.14
CA VAL A 771 13.13 14.87 -36.79
C VAL A 771 12.45 13.56 -37.21
N LEU A 772 11.16 13.38 -36.91
CA LEU A 772 10.41 12.18 -37.29
C LEU A 772 10.29 12.05 -38.82
N THR A 773 9.91 13.12 -39.52
CA THR A 773 9.80 13.15 -40.98
C THR A 773 11.13 12.83 -41.66
N HIS A 774 12.24 13.42 -41.21
CA HIS A 774 13.55 13.17 -41.78
C HIS A 774 13.98 11.71 -41.63
N TYR A 775 13.93 11.16 -40.41
CA TYR A 775 14.50 9.85 -40.12
C TYR A 775 13.56 8.67 -40.34
N HIS A 776 12.24 8.83 -40.20
CA HIS A 776 11.26 7.74 -40.34
C HIS A 776 10.55 7.73 -41.71
N ALA A 777 10.46 8.88 -42.40
CA ALA A 777 9.76 8.99 -43.68
C ALA A 777 10.62 9.47 -44.88
N GLU A 778 11.95 9.60 -44.74
CA GLU A 778 12.85 10.13 -45.80
C GLU A 778 12.39 11.51 -46.31
N ASP A 779 12.10 12.42 -45.38
CA ASP A 779 11.69 13.79 -45.66
C ASP A 779 10.28 13.94 -46.28
N ASP A 780 9.44 12.90 -46.22
CA ASP A 780 8.02 12.96 -46.59
C ASP A 780 7.13 13.42 -45.40
N PRO A 781 6.61 14.66 -45.41
CA PRO A 781 5.78 15.17 -44.34
C PRO A 781 4.36 14.58 -44.32
N ASP A 782 3.88 13.99 -45.42
CA ASP A 782 2.52 13.46 -45.55
C ASP A 782 2.44 11.95 -45.27
N ASP A 783 3.55 11.32 -44.88
CA ASP A 783 3.61 9.91 -44.52
C ASP A 783 2.64 9.58 -43.37
N GLU A 784 1.73 8.64 -43.63
CA GLU A 784 0.66 8.26 -42.70
C GLU A 784 1.22 7.76 -41.36
N PHE A 785 2.34 7.04 -41.38
CA PHE A 785 2.96 6.50 -40.18
C PHE A 785 3.57 7.60 -39.31
N VAL A 786 4.31 8.54 -39.91
CA VAL A 786 4.92 9.66 -39.16
C VAL A 786 3.87 10.60 -38.58
N GLN A 787 2.80 10.89 -39.32
CA GLN A 787 1.70 11.71 -38.79
C GLN A 787 1.00 11.05 -37.61
N LEU A 788 0.77 9.73 -37.69
CA LEU A 788 0.20 8.94 -36.59
C LEU A 788 1.15 8.89 -35.38
N GLU A 789 2.45 8.67 -35.59
CA GLU A 789 3.47 8.67 -34.52
C GLU A 789 3.57 10.04 -33.83
N PHE A 790 3.55 11.13 -34.60
CA PHE A 790 3.58 12.49 -34.05
C PHE A 790 2.32 12.82 -33.23
N SER A 791 1.12 12.47 -33.75
CA SER A 791 -0.14 12.69 -33.02
C SER A 791 -0.23 11.84 -31.75
N GLU A 792 0.25 10.59 -31.76
CA GLU A 792 0.31 9.75 -30.55
C GLU A 792 1.21 10.37 -29.48
N ILE A 793 2.43 10.82 -29.84
CA ILE A 793 3.35 11.46 -28.89
C ILE A 793 2.75 12.76 -28.33
N LYS A 794 2.11 13.57 -29.18
CA LYS A 794 1.47 14.82 -28.79
C LYS A 794 0.31 14.58 -27.83
N ALA A 795 -0.55 13.60 -28.12
CA ALA A 795 -1.67 13.22 -27.25
C ALA A 795 -1.18 12.71 -25.89
N ALA A 796 -0.15 11.87 -25.87
CA ALA A 796 0.46 11.37 -24.64
C ALA A 796 1.02 12.50 -23.75
N ILE A 797 1.71 13.48 -24.34
CA ILE A 797 2.27 14.62 -23.59
C ILE A 797 1.15 15.58 -23.12
N ALA A 798 0.10 15.77 -23.90
CA ALA A 798 -1.04 16.61 -23.52
C ALA A 798 -1.79 16.02 -22.32
N LEU A 799 -2.06 14.71 -22.35
CA LEU A 799 -2.67 13.98 -21.24
C LEU A 799 -1.83 14.10 -19.95
N ASP A 800 -0.50 13.99 -20.06
CA ASP A 800 0.40 14.17 -18.92
C ASP A 800 0.41 15.62 -18.38
N LYS A 801 0.25 16.64 -19.24
CA LYS A 801 0.16 18.05 -18.82
C LYS A 801 -1.15 18.35 -18.08
N GLU A 802 -2.26 17.70 -18.45
CA GLU A 802 -3.57 17.86 -17.79
C GLU A 802 -3.64 17.18 -16.41
N VAL A 803 -2.93 16.07 -16.22
CA VAL A 803 -2.83 15.35 -14.93
C VAL A 803 -1.89 16.04 -13.92
N GLY A 804 -1.07 17.00 -14.37
CA GLY A 804 -0.07 17.71 -13.57
C GLY A 804 1.26 16.96 -13.48
N GLN A 805 2.29 17.58 -12.86
CA GLN A 805 3.60 16.92 -12.70
C GLN A 805 3.44 15.60 -11.94
N THR A 806 3.77 14.49 -12.58
CA THR A 806 3.74 13.18 -11.93
C THR A 806 4.62 13.22 -10.68
N ALA A 807 4.19 12.67 -9.55
CA ALA A 807 4.98 12.60 -8.32
C ALA A 807 5.53 11.18 -8.14
N TRP A 808 6.61 11.00 -7.35
CA TRP A 808 7.08 9.66 -6.98
C TRP A 808 5.99 8.80 -6.31
N VAL A 809 5.04 9.46 -5.65
CA VAL A 809 3.86 8.83 -5.02
C VAL A 809 2.93 8.19 -6.06
N ASP A 810 2.99 8.58 -7.33
CA ASP A 810 2.12 8.05 -8.39
C ASP A 810 2.40 6.57 -8.72
N PHE A 811 3.63 6.10 -8.45
CA PHE A 811 3.93 4.67 -8.47
C PHE A 811 3.14 3.88 -7.43
N LEU A 812 2.69 4.54 -6.37
CA LEU A 812 1.97 3.93 -5.25
C LEU A 812 0.44 4.10 -5.35
N LYS A 813 -0.04 5.00 -6.23
CA LYS A 813 -1.47 5.35 -6.36
C LYS A 813 -2.32 4.21 -6.92
N THR A 814 -1.97 3.65 -8.08
CA THR A 814 -2.79 2.61 -8.75
C THR A 814 -2.27 1.20 -8.49
N PRO A 815 -3.14 0.17 -8.47
CA PRO A 815 -2.70 -1.23 -8.37
C PRO A 815 -1.76 -1.66 -9.50
N GLY A 816 -1.98 -1.16 -10.72
CA GLY A 816 -1.11 -1.41 -11.87
C GLY A 816 0.26 -0.76 -11.71
N ASN A 817 0.33 0.49 -11.25
CA ASN A 817 1.60 1.18 -11.00
C ASN A 817 2.38 0.56 -9.83
N ARG A 818 1.70 0.10 -8.78
CA ARG A 818 2.33 -0.65 -7.67
C ARG A 818 2.96 -1.96 -8.14
N LYS A 819 2.31 -2.67 -9.06
CA LYS A 819 2.85 -3.88 -9.69
C LYS A 819 4.05 -3.56 -10.57
N ARG A 820 3.98 -2.51 -11.39
CA ARG A 820 5.09 -2.06 -12.24
C ARG A 820 6.33 -1.73 -11.40
N ILE A 821 6.18 -0.85 -10.39
CA ILE A 821 7.31 -0.45 -9.55
C ILE A 821 7.86 -1.64 -8.73
N GLY A 822 6.99 -2.57 -8.33
CA GLY A 822 7.40 -3.82 -7.68
C GLY A 822 8.23 -4.74 -8.57
N LEU A 823 7.78 -4.97 -9.80
CA LEU A 823 8.54 -5.76 -10.78
C LEU A 823 9.86 -5.09 -11.15
N ILE A 824 9.88 -3.76 -11.30
CA ILE A 824 11.10 -2.99 -11.57
C ILE A 824 12.09 -3.13 -10.42
N THR A 825 11.61 -3.02 -9.18
CA THR A 825 12.43 -3.20 -7.96
C THR A 825 13.02 -4.61 -7.93
N ALA A 826 12.19 -5.63 -8.12
CA ALA A 826 12.62 -7.03 -8.13
C ALA A 826 13.65 -7.29 -9.23
N LEU A 827 13.40 -6.86 -10.47
CA LEU A 827 14.32 -7.03 -11.59
C LEU A 827 15.65 -6.29 -11.37
N GLY A 828 15.62 -5.10 -10.77
CA GLY A 828 16.81 -4.34 -10.40
C GLY A 828 17.71 -5.12 -9.44
N PHE A 829 17.15 -5.62 -8.32
CA PHE A 829 17.91 -6.43 -7.37
C PHE A 829 18.33 -7.79 -7.93
N PHE A 830 17.43 -8.52 -8.60
CA PHE A 830 17.72 -9.84 -9.17
C PHE A 830 18.86 -9.77 -10.18
N SER A 831 18.96 -8.69 -10.95
CA SER A 831 20.06 -8.54 -11.90
C SER A 831 21.45 -8.62 -11.28
N GLN A 832 21.60 -8.20 -10.02
CA GLN A 832 22.87 -8.16 -9.31
C GLN A 832 22.98 -9.25 -8.23
N TRP A 833 21.86 -9.77 -7.73
CA TRP A 833 21.83 -10.77 -6.66
C TRP A 833 21.62 -12.20 -7.15
N SER A 834 21.70 -12.46 -8.46
CA SER A 834 21.74 -13.82 -9.03
C SER A 834 23.10 -14.54 -8.88
N GLY A 835 23.97 -14.11 -7.97
CA GLY A 835 25.32 -14.67 -7.75
C GLY A 835 26.41 -14.14 -8.70
N ASN A 836 26.07 -13.28 -9.66
CA ASN A 836 26.99 -12.74 -10.66
C ASN A 836 28.05 -11.82 -10.04
N GLY A 837 27.71 -11.14 -8.94
CA GLY A 837 28.62 -10.22 -8.22
C GLY A 837 29.87 -10.91 -7.65
N LEU A 838 29.77 -12.19 -7.27
CA LEU A 838 30.90 -12.98 -6.77
C LEU A 838 32.00 -13.12 -7.84
N ILE A 839 31.58 -13.54 -9.03
CA ILE A 839 32.47 -13.73 -10.17
C ILE A 839 32.88 -12.37 -10.75
N SER A 840 31.98 -11.39 -10.77
CA SER A 840 32.23 -10.11 -11.45
C SER A 840 33.22 -9.19 -10.72
N TYR A 841 33.47 -9.43 -9.43
CA TYR A 841 34.36 -8.56 -8.63
C TYR A 841 35.39 -9.30 -7.76
N TYR A 842 35.24 -10.61 -7.55
CA TYR A 842 36.10 -11.40 -6.65
C TYR A 842 36.61 -12.70 -7.26
N LEU A 843 36.63 -12.78 -8.60
CA LEU A 843 36.99 -14.00 -9.33
C LEU A 843 38.35 -14.58 -8.90
N LYS A 844 39.36 -13.72 -8.73
CA LYS A 844 40.70 -14.12 -8.28
C LYS A 844 40.65 -14.87 -6.96
N GLY A 845 40.01 -14.29 -5.93
CA GLY A 845 39.95 -14.90 -4.60
C GLY A 845 39.21 -16.24 -4.62
N ILE A 846 38.16 -16.34 -5.43
CA ILE A 846 37.40 -17.58 -5.60
C ILE A 846 38.23 -18.64 -6.35
N MET A 847 38.98 -18.26 -7.38
CA MET A 847 39.88 -19.17 -8.11
C MET A 847 41.04 -19.67 -7.26
N ASP A 848 41.61 -18.78 -6.42
CA ASP A 848 42.66 -19.14 -5.45
C ASP A 848 42.14 -20.22 -4.49
N ALA A 849 40.88 -20.12 -4.03
CA ALA A 849 40.25 -21.08 -3.12
C ALA A 849 40.08 -22.48 -3.72
N VAL A 850 39.94 -22.60 -5.05
CA VAL A 850 39.84 -23.89 -5.77
C VAL A 850 41.18 -24.33 -6.40
N GLY A 851 42.30 -23.74 -5.95
CA GLY A 851 43.65 -24.14 -6.33
C GLY A 851 44.13 -23.63 -7.69
N ILE A 852 43.43 -22.68 -8.32
CA ILE A 852 43.84 -22.04 -9.58
C ILE A 852 44.47 -20.68 -9.24
N THR A 853 45.79 -20.65 -9.05
CA THR A 853 46.52 -19.45 -8.58
C THR A 853 47.36 -18.76 -9.65
N LYS A 854 47.51 -19.37 -10.83
CA LYS A 854 48.32 -18.80 -11.92
C LYS A 854 47.59 -17.63 -12.57
N ALA A 855 48.16 -16.43 -12.46
CA ALA A 855 47.59 -15.19 -13.00
C ALA A 855 47.18 -15.27 -14.49
N GLU A 856 48.02 -15.90 -15.33
CA GLU A 856 47.71 -16.13 -16.75
C GLU A 856 46.45 -16.99 -16.94
N THR A 857 46.29 -18.05 -16.14
CA THR A 857 45.11 -18.92 -16.19
C THR A 857 43.87 -18.21 -15.67
N GLN A 858 43.98 -17.44 -14.58
CA GLN A 858 42.87 -16.68 -14.00
C GLN A 858 42.35 -15.61 -14.97
N LEU A 859 43.25 -14.82 -15.55
CA LEU A 859 42.90 -13.80 -16.54
C LEU A 859 42.37 -14.43 -17.83
N GLY A 860 42.92 -15.56 -18.26
CA GLY A 860 42.44 -16.30 -19.43
C GLY A 860 41.01 -16.84 -19.24
N ILE A 861 40.69 -17.38 -18.06
CA ILE A 861 39.32 -17.80 -17.72
C ILE A 861 38.39 -16.59 -17.68
N ASN A 862 38.78 -15.49 -17.02
CA ASN A 862 37.99 -14.26 -17.01
C ASN A 862 37.68 -13.76 -18.44
N ALA A 863 38.70 -13.70 -19.30
CA ALA A 863 38.55 -13.28 -20.69
C ALA A 863 37.65 -14.23 -21.51
N GLY A 864 37.79 -15.54 -21.31
CA GLY A 864 36.92 -16.54 -21.91
C GLY A 864 35.45 -16.37 -21.49
N MET A 865 35.21 -16.13 -20.20
CA MET A 865 33.85 -15.88 -19.68
C MET A 865 33.23 -14.62 -20.27
N LYS A 866 33.99 -13.51 -20.36
CA LYS A 866 33.48 -12.27 -20.97
C LYS A 866 33.24 -12.41 -22.48
N THR A 867 34.06 -13.22 -23.16
CA THR A 867 33.85 -13.58 -24.57
C THR A 867 32.56 -14.36 -24.77
N GLN A 868 32.30 -15.35 -23.91
CA GLN A 868 31.05 -16.10 -23.94
C GLN A 868 29.84 -15.20 -23.71
N GLY A 869 29.90 -14.34 -22.68
CA GLY A 869 28.80 -13.43 -22.36
C GLY A 869 28.47 -12.45 -23.48
N LEU A 870 29.48 -11.95 -24.19
CA LEU A 870 29.29 -11.13 -25.39
C LEU A 870 28.53 -11.89 -26.49
N ILE A 871 28.98 -13.11 -26.84
CA ILE A 871 28.34 -13.92 -27.89
C ILE A 871 26.87 -14.21 -27.55
N ILE A 872 26.61 -14.63 -26.31
CA ILE A 872 25.27 -15.03 -25.88
C ILE A 872 24.32 -13.83 -25.82
N ASN A 873 24.73 -12.74 -25.17
CA ASN A 873 23.88 -11.56 -25.03
C ASN A 873 23.57 -10.93 -26.39
N THR A 874 24.56 -10.79 -27.27
CA THR A 874 24.33 -10.25 -28.61
C THR A 874 23.41 -11.17 -29.41
N ALA A 875 23.58 -12.50 -29.34
CA ALA A 875 22.69 -13.44 -30.02
C ALA A 875 21.24 -13.31 -29.51
N PHE A 876 21.02 -13.39 -28.20
CA PHE A 876 19.67 -13.34 -27.62
C PHE A 876 18.98 -11.99 -27.81
N ALA A 877 19.72 -10.89 -27.94
CA ALA A 877 19.16 -9.57 -28.28
C ALA A 877 18.42 -9.59 -29.63
N PHE A 878 18.89 -10.34 -30.63
CA PHE A 878 18.20 -10.48 -31.92
C PHE A 878 17.01 -11.45 -31.89
N PHE A 879 16.98 -12.39 -30.95
CA PHE A 879 15.92 -13.39 -30.85
C PHE A 879 14.82 -13.05 -29.81
N ILE A 880 14.90 -11.87 -29.18
CA ILE A 880 13.97 -11.47 -28.11
C ILE A 880 12.50 -11.49 -28.57
N ASP A 881 12.22 -11.02 -29.78
CA ASP A 881 10.86 -10.99 -30.35
C ASP A 881 10.37 -12.38 -30.81
N ILE A 882 11.26 -13.38 -30.88
CA ILE A 882 10.95 -14.76 -31.27
C ILE A 882 10.62 -15.63 -30.06
N PHE A 883 11.29 -15.43 -28.93
CA PHE A 883 11.05 -16.21 -27.72
C PHE A 883 10.04 -15.56 -26.77
N GLY A 884 9.98 -14.22 -26.73
CA GLY A 884 9.20 -13.48 -25.73
C GLY A 884 9.98 -13.26 -24.44
N ARG A 885 9.54 -12.30 -23.63
CA ARG A 885 10.30 -11.81 -22.47
C ARG A 885 10.21 -12.80 -21.31
N ARG A 886 9.03 -13.37 -21.04
CA ARG A 886 8.81 -14.26 -19.88
C ARG A 886 9.53 -15.60 -19.99
N PRO A 887 9.48 -16.33 -21.13
CA PRO A 887 10.22 -17.58 -21.29
C PRO A 887 11.73 -17.41 -21.16
N ILE A 888 12.29 -16.29 -21.65
CA ILE A 888 13.71 -15.96 -21.53
C ILE A 888 14.09 -15.80 -20.05
N TYR A 889 13.35 -14.96 -19.30
CA TYR A 889 13.60 -14.74 -17.86
C TYR A 889 13.50 -16.04 -17.04
N LEU A 890 12.52 -16.90 -17.33
CA LEU A 890 12.34 -18.17 -16.63
C LEU A 890 13.44 -19.17 -16.93
N THR A 891 13.76 -19.38 -18.21
CA THR A 891 14.80 -20.34 -18.63
C THR A 891 16.14 -19.95 -18.05
N SER A 892 16.47 -18.66 -18.12
CA SER A 892 17.70 -18.10 -17.54
C SER A 892 17.76 -18.30 -16.02
N THR A 893 16.70 -17.96 -15.28
CA THR A 893 16.74 -17.96 -13.80
C THR A 893 16.72 -19.38 -13.25
N ILE A 894 15.92 -20.29 -13.82
CA ILE A 894 15.91 -21.71 -13.43
C ILE A 894 17.27 -22.35 -13.72
N GLY A 895 17.83 -22.12 -14.92
CA GLY A 895 19.15 -22.64 -15.28
C GLY A 895 20.25 -22.11 -14.35
N THR A 896 20.22 -20.80 -14.07
CA THR A 896 21.14 -20.16 -13.11
C THR A 896 21.03 -20.80 -11.72
N CYS A 897 19.81 -21.00 -11.20
CA CYS A 897 19.57 -21.61 -9.89
C CYS A 897 20.13 -23.05 -9.79
N VAL A 898 19.85 -23.88 -10.79
CA VAL A 898 20.29 -25.28 -10.82
C VAL A 898 21.81 -25.36 -10.89
N ILE A 899 22.42 -24.63 -11.82
CA ILE A 899 23.87 -24.68 -12.04
C ILE A 899 24.64 -24.06 -10.87
N PHE A 900 24.15 -22.96 -10.28
CA PHE A 900 24.78 -22.34 -9.12
C PHE A 900 24.73 -23.25 -7.87
N THR A 901 23.69 -24.10 -7.74
CA THR A 901 23.62 -25.12 -6.70
C THR A 901 24.69 -26.19 -6.89
N PHE A 902 24.88 -26.71 -8.10
CA PHE A 902 25.98 -27.64 -8.39
C PHE A 902 27.35 -27.00 -8.20
N TRP A 903 27.51 -25.74 -8.60
CA TRP A 903 28.73 -24.97 -8.40
C TRP A 903 29.07 -24.82 -6.90
N THR A 904 28.06 -24.61 -6.06
CA THR A 904 28.19 -24.55 -4.60
C THR A 904 28.59 -25.92 -4.02
N ILE A 905 27.95 -27.00 -4.47
CA ILE A 905 28.28 -28.38 -4.04
C ILE A 905 29.74 -28.71 -4.40
N VAL A 906 30.18 -28.42 -5.62
CA VAL A 906 31.56 -28.67 -6.04
C VAL A 906 32.55 -27.88 -5.19
N SER A 907 32.24 -26.62 -4.86
CA SER A 907 33.06 -25.79 -3.98
C SER A 907 33.16 -26.38 -2.57
N ALA A 908 32.04 -26.85 -2.00
CA ALA A 908 32.02 -27.51 -0.69
C ALA A 908 32.80 -28.83 -0.69
N ARG A 909 32.69 -29.62 -1.78
CA ARG A 909 33.42 -30.89 -1.90
C ARG A 909 34.92 -30.66 -2.09
N TYR A 910 35.31 -29.61 -2.80
CA TYR A 910 36.71 -29.20 -2.91
C TYR A 910 37.31 -28.82 -1.56
N ASP A 911 36.56 -28.14 -0.70
CA ASP A 911 36.98 -27.77 0.66
C ASP A 911 37.17 -29.00 1.57
N ILE A 912 36.35 -30.04 1.41
CA ILE A 912 36.42 -31.29 2.19
C ILE A 912 37.55 -32.21 1.70
N ASP A 913 37.64 -32.42 0.38
CA ASP A 913 38.61 -33.32 -0.26
C ASP A 913 39.17 -32.67 -1.54
N PRO A 914 40.20 -31.81 -1.42
CA PRO A 914 40.74 -31.05 -2.54
C PRO A 914 41.30 -31.94 -3.65
N ASN A 915 40.70 -31.89 -4.84
CA ASN A 915 41.20 -32.59 -6.03
C ASN A 915 41.11 -31.67 -7.27
N LYS A 916 42.12 -31.74 -8.14
CA LYS A 916 42.18 -31.02 -9.42
C LYS A 916 40.94 -31.24 -10.29
N ALA A 917 40.34 -32.43 -10.26
CA ALA A 917 39.11 -32.72 -11.01
C ALA A 917 37.94 -31.81 -10.57
N LEU A 918 37.82 -31.53 -9.27
CA LEU A 918 36.80 -30.63 -8.72
C LEU A 918 37.09 -29.17 -9.08
N GLY A 919 38.36 -28.76 -9.10
CA GLY A 919 38.77 -27.44 -9.59
C GLY A 919 38.43 -27.22 -11.08
N TYR A 920 38.62 -28.23 -11.94
CA TYR A 920 38.18 -28.15 -13.35
C TYR A 920 36.66 -28.17 -13.50
N ALA A 921 35.96 -28.99 -12.72
CA ALA A 921 34.50 -29.01 -12.71
C ALA A 921 33.93 -27.64 -12.28
N PHE A 922 34.56 -26.98 -11.31
CA PHE A 922 34.22 -25.64 -10.88
C PHE A 922 34.33 -24.61 -12.02
N VAL A 923 35.43 -24.64 -12.78
CA VAL A 923 35.60 -23.77 -13.96
C VAL A 923 34.53 -24.06 -15.01
N ALA A 924 34.28 -25.32 -15.34
CA ALA A 924 33.25 -25.70 -16.30
C ALA A 924 31.85 -25.21 -15.90
N LEU A 925 31.47 -25.41 -14.63
CA LEU A 925 30.20 -24.93 -14.09
C LEU A 925 30.12 -23.40 -14.08
N THR A 926 31.24 -22.69 -13.94
CA THR A 926 31.28 -21.23 -14.03
C THR A 926 30.91 -20.72 -15.43
N PHE A 927 31.38 -21.40 -16.50
CA PHE A 927 30.98 -21.09 -17.87
C PHE A 927 29.51 -21.42 -18.13
N ILE A 928 29.04 -22.58 -17.66
CA ILE A 928 27.62 -22.98 -17.83
C ILE A 928 26.69 -22.04 -17.05
N TYR A 929 27.09 -21.59 -15.86
CA TYR A 929 26.39 -20.56 -15.09
C TYR A 929 26.28 -19.27 -15.91
N GLY A 930 27.40 -18.81 -16.48
CA GLY A 930 27.43 -17.63 -17.36
C GLY A 930 26.45 -17.77 -18.52
N LEU A 931 26.38 -18.94 -19.15
CA LEU A 931 25.44 -19.18 -20.25
C LEU A 931 24.00 -18.91 -19.87
N PHE A 932 23.54 -19.44 -18.73
CA PHE A 932 22.17 -19.21 -18.30
C PHE A 932 21.93 -17.80 -17.79
N TYR A 933 22.87 -17.21 -17.06
CA TYR A 933 22.75 -15.84 -16.55
C TYR A 933 22.67 -14.81 -17.70
N ASP A 934 23.52 -14.97 -18.72
CA ASP A 934 23.67 -14.03 -19.83
C ASP A 934 22.44 -13.99 -20.75
N ILE A 935 21.62 -15.06 -20.79
CA ILE A 935 20.36 -15.09 -21.56
C ILE A 935 19.41 -13.94 -21.18
N LYS A 936 19.32 -13.58 -19.89
CA LYS A 936 18.39 -12.52 -19.40
C LYS A 936 19.02 -11.14 -19.27
N SER A 937 20.35 -11.01 -19.37
CA SER A 937 21.04 -9.83 -18.82
C SER A 937 20.76 -8.53 -19.58
N GLY A 938 20.49 -8.60 -20.90
CA GLY A 938 20.12 -7.44 -21.72
C GLY A 938 18.63 -7.03 -21.67
N LEU A 939 17.74 -7.83 -21.08
CA LEU A 939 16.28 -7.60 -21.18
C LEU A 939 15.74 -6.54 -20.21
N MET A 940 16.51 -6.21 -19.17
CA MET A 940 16.03 -5.42 -18.02
C MET A 940 15.57 -4.02 -18.42
N ALA A 941 16.40 -3.30 -19.19
CA ALA A 941 16.08 -1.96 -19.65
C ALA A 941 14.84 -1.98 -20.55
N ASN A 942 14.81 -2.92 -21.51
CA ASN A 942 13.71 -3.06 -22.46
C ASN A 942 12.37 -3.35 -21.76
N TYR A 943 12.34 -4.37 -20.90
CA TYR A 943 11.12 -4.74 -20.17
C TYR A 943 10.65 -3.61 -19.25
N THR A 944 11.57 -2.90 -18.59
CA THR A 944 11.22 -1.75 -17.74
C THR A 944 10.57 -0.62 -18.54
N THR A 945 11.11 -0.30 -19.72
CA THR A 945 10.52 0.74 -20.57
C THR A 945 9.19 0.33 -21.19
N GLU A 946 9.01 -0.97 -21.49
CA GLU A 946 7.79 -1.53 -22.07
C GLU A 946 6.60 -1.50 -21.10
N ILE A 947 6.82 -1.81 -19.81
CA ILE A 947 5.72 -1.88 -18.83
C ILE A 947 5.33 -0.51 -18.25
N LEU A 948 6.18 0.52 -18.38
CA LEU A 948 5.95 1.84 -17.79
C LEU A 948 5.18 2.77 -18.74
N PRO A 949 4.11 3.43 -18.26
CA PRO A 949 3.45 4.51 -19.00
C PRO A 949 4.39 5.73 -19.11
N TYR A 950 4.19 6.54 -20.15
CA TYR A 950 5.11 7.60 -20.55
C TYR A 950 5.46 8.59 -19.40
N GLY A 951 4.47 9.17 -18.73
CA GLY A 951 4.68 10.14 -17.63
C GLY A 951 5.41 9.61 -16.39
N LEU A 952 5.50 8.29 -16.23
CA LEU A 952 6.24 7.62 -15.14
C LEU A 952 7.56 6.99 -15.60
N ARG A 953 7.80 6.90 -16.91
CA ARG A 953 8.89 6.11 -17.49
C ARG A 953 10.27 6.54 -17.03
N ALA A 954 10.55 7.84 -17.07
CA ALA A 954 11.84 8.39 -16.65
C ALA A 954 12.13 8.06 -15.17
N LYS A 955 11.17 8.31 -14.28
CA LYS A 955 11.32 8.06 -12.83
C LYS A 955 11.43 6.58 -12.51
N GLY A 956 10.68 5.73 -13.21
CA GLY A 956 10.72 4.28 -13.02
C GLY A 956 12.05 3.70 -13.50
N PHE A 957 12.60 4.24 -14.59
CA PHE A 957 13.95 3.91 -15.05
C PHE A 957 15.03 4.41 -14.09
N THR A 958 14.89 5.60 -13.50
CA THR A 958 15.78 6.07 -12.42
C THR A 958 15.71 5.14 -11.21
N TRP A 959 14.52 4.70 -10.81
CA TRP A 959 14.33 3.76 -9.71
C TRP A 959 14.99 2.40 -9.98
N LEU A 960 14.86 1.87 -11.21
CA LEU A 960 15.58 0.66 -11.63
C LEU A 960 17.08 0.83 -11.41
N ASN A 961 17.65 1.93 -11.93
CA ASN A 961 19.08 2.19 -11.81
C ASN A 961 19.50 2.37 -10.34
N PHE A 962 18.65 2.94 -9.49
CA PHE A 962 18.86 2.99 -8.04
C PHE A 962 18.96 1.59 -7.44
N CYS A 963 18.00 0.71 -7.72
CA CYS A 963 18.02 -0.67 -7.21
C CYS A 963 19.26 -1.44 -7.69
N VAL A 964 19.59 -1.34 -8.98
CA VAL A 964 20.79 -1.96 -9.58
C VAL A 964 22.06 -1.44 -8.90
N THR A 965 22.20 -0.12 -8.76
CA THR A 965 23.41 0.50 -8.20
C THR A 965 23.55 0.21 -6.71
N ALA A 966 22.44 0.21 -5.95
CA ALA A 966 22.44 -0.14 -4.53
C ALA A 966 22.84 -1.61 -4.33
N ALA A 967 22.31 -2.51 -5.16
CA ALA A 967 22.67 -3.93 -5.13
C ALA A 967 24.13 -4.15 -5.55
N LEU A 968 24.63 -3.41 -6.54
CA LEU A 968 26.04 -3.40 -6.94
C LEU A 968 26.95 -2.92 -5.82
N PHE A 969 26.62 -1.80 -5.17
CA PHE A 969 27.39 -1.27 -4.04
C PHE A 969 27.47 -2.31 -2.90
N PHE A 970 26.34 -2.95 -2.58
CA PHE A 970 26.30 -4.04 -1.61
C PHE A 970 27.23 -5.18 -2.03
N ASN A 971 27.09 -5.71 -3.24
CA ASN A 971 27.93 -6.81 -3.73
C ASN A 971 29.42 -6.45 -3.72
N GLN A 972 29.76 -5.28 -4.23
CA GLN A 972 31.14 -4.82 -4.37
C GLN A 972 31.81 -4.50 -3.04
N TYR A 973 31.05 -4.25 -1.97
CA TYR A 973 31.60 -3.97 -0.65
C TYR A 973 31.54 -5.19 0.28
N ILE A 974 30.37 -5.83 0.39
CA ILE A 974 30.07 -6.86 1.38
C ILE A 974 30.61 -8.23 0.96
N ASN A 975 30.59 -8.59 -0.32
CA ASN A 975 30.95 -9.95 -0.73
C ASN A 975 32.40 -10.30 -0.36
N GLY A 976 33.32 -9.34 -0.49
CA GLY A 976 34.72 -9.55 -0.07
C GLY A 976 34.85 -9.89 1.42
N ILE A 977 34.09 -9.19 2.27
CA ILE A 977 34.07 -9.41 3.73
C ILE A 977 33.41 -10.76 4.05
N ALA A 978 32.29 -11.08 3.39
CA ALA A 978 31.54 -12.31 3.61
C ALA A 978 32.31 -13.56 3.15
N LEU A 979 33.02 -13.48 2.03
CA LEU A 979 33.87 -14.56 1.52
C LEU A 979 35.01 -14.89 2.49
N GLU A 980 35.63 -13.87 3.09
CA GLU A 980 36.71 -14.06 4.08
C GLU A 980 36.18 -14.70 5.38
N ALA A 981 34.97 -14.34 5.82
CA ALA A 981 34.40 -14.84 7.06
C ALA A 981 33.78 -16.25 6.93
N MET A 982 33.15 -16.57 5.80
CA MET A 982 32.31 -17.76 5.65
C MET A 982 32.72 -18.74 4.53
N GLY A 983 33.64 -18.34 3.64
CA GLY A 983 34.08 -19.17 2.52
C GLY A 983 32.92 -19.64 1.63
N TRP A 984 32.92 -20.92 1.25
CA TRP A 984 31.90 -21.50 0.36
C TRP A 984 30.48 -21.48 0.96
N LYS A 985 30.35 -21.43 2.29
CA LYS A 985 29.03 -21.40 2.95
C LYS A 985 28.24 -20.16 2.56
N TYR A 986 28.91 -19.06 2.22
CA TYR A 986 28.26 -17.85 1.73
C TYR A 986 27.45 -18.07 0.44
N TYR A 987 27.87 -19.01 -0.41
CA TYR A 987 27.17 -19.33 -1.66
C TYR A 987 25.76 -19.91 -1.43
N THR A 988 25.52 -20.52 -0.26
CA THR A 988 24.18 -21.05 0.09
C THR A 988 23.11 -19.97 0.18
N ILE A 989 23.49 -18.74 0.56
CA ILE A 989 22.58 -17.59 0.60
C ILE A 989 22.08 -17.28 -0.82
N TYR A 990 22.97 -17.31 -1.81
CA TYR A 990 22.61 -17.11 -3.21
C TYR A 990 21.75 -18.27 -3.76
N CYS A 991 21.96 -19.52 -3.32
CA CYS A 991 21.06 -20.63 -3.71
C CYS A 991 19.62 -20.40 -3.24
N VAL A 992 19.42 -19.99 -1.99
CA VAL A 992 18.09 -19.69 -1.44
C VAL A 992 17.47 -18.48 -2.16
N PHE A 993 18.28 -17.44 -2.39
CA PHE A 993 17.83 -16.25 -3.08
C PHE A 993 17.44 -16.52 -4.55
N LEU A 994 18.21 -17.33 -5.28
CA LEU A 994 17.87 -17.77 -6.64
C LEU A 994 16.57 -18.58 -6.68
N GLY A 995 16.29 -19.40 -5.65
CA GLY A 995 14.99 -20.07 -5.51
C GLY A 995 13.83 -19.08 -5.34
N PHE A 996 14.05 -18.02 -4.57
CA PHE A 996 13.10 -16.91 -4.44
C PHE A 996 12.94 -16.12 -5.75
N GLU A 997 14.02 -15.88 -6.51
CA GLU A 997 13.92 -15.25 -7.83
C GLU A 997 13.05 -16.07 -8.79
N VAL A 998 13.24 -17.39 -8.82
CA VAL A 998 12.41 -18.30 -9.64
C VAL A 998 10.94 -18.17 -9.26
N TYR A 999 10.62 -18.16 -7.97
CA TYR A 999 9.26 -17.96 -7.48
C TYR A 999 8.65 -16.65 -8.00
N VAL A 1000 9.37 -15.53 -7.81
CA VAL A 1000 8.87 -14.21 -8.22
C VAL A 1000 8.74 -14.09 -9.74
N ILE A 1001 9.72 -14.57 -10.52
CA ILE A 1001 9.63 -14.50 -11.99
C ILE A 1001 8.52 -15.42 -12.52
N TYR A 1002 8.35 -16.61 -11.95
CA TYR A 1002 7.33 -17.57 -12.37
C TYR A 1002 5.92 -17.04 -12.18
N PHE A 1003 5.67 -16.49 -11.00
CA PHE A 1003 4.35 -16.06 -10.64
C PHE A 1003 4.02 -14.67 -11.20
N PHE A 1004 4.94 -13.70 -11.19
CA PHE A 1004 4.61 -12.28 -11.34
C PHE A 1004 5.00 -11.64 -12.67
N LEU A 1005 5.97 -12.20 -13.39
CA LEU A 1005 6.46 -11.60 -14.63
C LEU A 1005 5.47 -11.84 -15.77
N ILE A 1006 5.11 -10.78 -16.49
CA ILE A 1006 4.10 -10.78 -17.56
C ILE A 1006 4.79 -10.84 -18.92
N GLU A 1007 4.14 -11.41 -19.93
CA GLU A 1007 4.65 -11.41 -21.30
C GLU A 1007 4.22 -10.14 -22.04
N THR A 1008 5.17 -9.43 -22.67
CA THR A 1008 4.96 -8.17 -23.40
C THR A 1008 5.14 -8.31 -24.91
N ARG A 1009 5.43 -9.53 -25.40
CA ARG A 1009 5.61 -9.82 -26.83
C ARG A 1009 4.45 -9.34 -27.70
N TYR A 1010 4.75 -8.74 -28.85
CA TYR A 1010 3.80 -8.31 -29.88
C TYR A 1010 2.72 -7.31 -29.45
N THR A 1011 2.86 -6.66 -28.29
CA THR A 1011 1.92 -5.63 -27.87
C THR A 1011 2.56 -4.23 -27.97
N PRO A 1012 1.92 -3.27 -28.66
CA PRO A 1012 2.37 -1.88 -28.67
C PRO A 1012 2.50 -1.30 -27.25
N MET A 1013 3.49 -0.43 -27.02
CA MET A 1013 3.87 0.02 -25.68
C MET A 1013 2.75 0.72 -24.91
N GLU A 1014 1.94 1.53 -25.59
CA GLU A 1014 0.81 2.22 -24.96
C GLU A 1014 -0.40 1.28 -24.76
N GLU A 1015 -0.44 0.13 -25.45
CA GLU A 1015 -1.43 -0.94 -25.24
C GLU A 1015 -1.00 -1.91 -24.11
N ILE A 1016 0.29 -2.00 -23.77
CA ILE A 1016 0.77 -2.77 -22.61
C ILE A 1016 0.16 -2.25 -21.30
N ALA A 1017 -0.23 -0.96 -21.26
CA ALA A 1017 -0.96 -0.40 -20.12
C ALA A 1017 -2.24 -1.18 -19.80
N LYS A 1018 -2.92 -1.73 -20.81
CA LYS A 1018 -4.13 -2.55 -20.67
C LYS A 1018 -3.89 -3.80 -19.80
N TYR A 1019 -2.68 -4.39 -19.85
CA TYR A 1019 -2.35 -5.58 -19.05
C TYR A 1019 -2.19 -5.30 -17.54
N PHE A 1020 -1.97 -4.05 -17.15
CA PHE A 1020 -1.75 -3.66 -15.76
C PHE A 1020 -2.92 -2.84 -15.18
N ASP A 1021 -3.59 -2.03 -16.00
CA ASP A 1021 -4.60 -1.06 -15.57
C ASP A 1021 -6.04 -1.37 -16.05
N GLY A 1022 -6.26 -2.39 -16.91
CA GLY A 1022 -7.58 -2.73 -17.46
C GLY A 1022 -7.99 -1.88 -18.68
N ASP A 1023 -9.29 -1.81 -19.00
CA ASP A 1023 -9.84 -1.00 -20.10
C ASP A 1023 -9.79 0.51 -19.77
N ALA A 1024 -8.58 1.06 -19.73
CA ALA A 1024 -8.34 2.51 -19.69
C ALA A 1024 -8.25 3.07 -21.12
N VAL A 1025 -8.49 4.38 -21.26
CA VAL A 1025 -8.54 5.15 -22.53
C VAL A 1025 -7.44 4.72 -23.50
N ASP A 1026 -7.85 4.24 -24.68
CA ASP A 1026 -6.94 3.84 -25.76
C ASP A 1026 -6.37 5.08 -26.44
N VAL A 1027 -5.12 5.45 -26.10
CA VAL A 1027 -4.42 6.61 -26.67
C VAL A 1027 -4.28 6.49 -28.20
N GLY A 1028 -4.21 5.27 -28.73
CA GLY A 1028 -4.24 5.01 -30.17
C GLY A 1028 -5.60 5.34 -30.79
N GLU A 1029 -6.70 5.13 -30.06
CA GLU A 1029 -8.04 5.53 -30.48
C GLU A 1029 -8.20 7.06 -30.50
N VAL A 1030 -7.67 7.76 -29.50
CA VAL A 1030 -7.63 9.23 -29.45
C VAL A 1030 -6.81 9.80 -30.62
N ALA A 1031 -5.65 9.20 -30.93
CA ALA A 1031 -4.82 9.62 -32.06
C ALA A 1031 -5.55 9.41 -33.42
N ARG A 1032 -6.26 8.28 -33.59
CA ARG A 1032 -7.11 8.04 -34.77
C ARG A 1032 -8.24 9.07 -34.86
N ALA A 1033 -8.85 9.45 -33.74
CA ALA A 1033 -9.90 10.48 -33.72
C ALA A 1033 -9.36 11.86 -34.15
N ASP A 1034 -8.21 12.31 -33.64
CA ASP A 1034 -7.55 13.58 -34.04
C ASP A 1034 -7.18 13.58 -35.54
N MET A 1035 -6.67 12.46 -36.08
CA MET A 1035 -6.39 12.36 -37.52
C MET A 1035 -7.66 12.44 -38.40
N LYS A 1036 -8.77 11.86 -37.92
CA LYS A 1036 -10.07 11.93 -38.60
C LYS A 1036 -10.63 13.35 -38.61
N GLU A 1037 -10.45 14.08 -37.51
CA GLU A 1037 -10.87 15.48 -37.35
C GLU A 1037 -10.04 16.45 -38.21
N ARG A 1038 -8.75 16.14 -38.45
CA ARG A 1038 -7.86 16.90 -39.36
C ARG A 1038 -8.05 16.60 -40.85
N GLY A 1039 -8.99 15.72 -41.22
CA GLY A 1039 -9.32 15.44 -42.62
C GLY A 1039 -8.29 14.60 -43.38
N VAL A 1040 -7.40 13.88 -42.69
CA VAL A 1040 -6.43 12.98 -43.34
C VAL A 1040 -7.16 11.71 -43.79
N MET A 1041 -7.16 11.42 -45.09
CA MET A 1041 -7.86 10.25 -45.67
C MET A 1041 -7.30 8.95 -45.08
N MET A 1042 -8.09 8.28 -44.24
CA MET A 1042 -7.77 6.94 -43.76
C MET A 1042 -8.32 5.88 -44.72
N THR A 1043 -7.47 4.94 -45.15
CA THR A 1043 -7.95 3.70 -45.77
C THR A 1043 -8.51 2.79 -44.67
N GLU A 1044 -9.82 2.56 -44.68
CA GLU A 1044 -10.47 1.57 -43.81
C GLU A 1044 -10.14 0.16 -44.29
N VAL A 1045 -9.52 -0.65 -43.43
CA VAL A 1045 -9.41 -2.10 -43.62
C VAL A 1045 -10.44 -2.76 -42.71
N ASP A 1046 -11.36 -3.50 -43.35
CA ASP A 1046 -12.55 -4.16 -42.78
C ASP A 1046 -12.20 -5.03 -41.55
N SER A 1047 -12.70 -4.64 -40.37
CA SER A 1047 -12.37 -5.19 -39.05
C SER A 1047 -13.13 -6.49 -38.72
N LYS A 1048 -13.20 -7.44 -39.65
CA LYS A 1048 -13.82 -8.77 -39.43
C LYS A 1048 -12.86 -9.87 -38.92
N GLY A 1049 -11.60 -9.55 -38.60
CA GLY A 1049 -10.59 -10.53 -38.21
C GLY A 1049 -10.36 -10.77 -36.72
N ALA A 1050 -10.68 -9.82 -35.84
CA ALA A 1050 -10.35 -9.92 -34.42
C ALA A 1050 -11.41 -10.71 -33.62
N ARG A 1051 -11.46 -12.03 -33.80
CA ARG A 1051 -12.17 -12.93 -32.87
C ARG A 1051 -11.15 -13.57 -31.93
N ALA A 1052 -11.16 -13.14 -30.66
CA ALA A 1052 -10.56 -13.88 -29.57
C ALA A 1052 -11.09 -15.33 -29.61
N THR A 1053 -10.19 -16.28 -29.88
CA THR A 1053 -10.55 -17.69 -29.93
C THR A 1053 -10.58 -18.23 -28.50
N GLU A 1054 -11.77 -18.46 -27.94
CA GLU A 1054 -11.94 -19.24 -26.71
C GLU A 1054 -11.42 -20.65 -26.96
N ILE A 1055 -10.28 -20.99 -26.35
CA ILE A 1055 -9.82 -22.37 -26.26
C ILE A 1055 -10.40 -22.94 -24.97
N GLU A 1056 -11.56 -23.61 -25.08
CA GLU A 1056 -11.99 -24.60 -24.10
C GLU A 1056 -10.90 -25.66 -23.96
N THR A 1057 -10.37 -25.86 -22.75
CA THR A 1057 -9.57 -27.04 -22.44
C THR A 1057 -9.99 -27.64 -21.10
N ARG A 1058 -10.33 -28.94 -21.18
CA ARG A 1058 -10.60 -29.89 -20.11
C ARG A 1058 -9.48 -29.98 -19.07
#